data_AF-A0A945MQ93-F1
#
_entry.id   AF-A0A945MQ93-F1
#
_cell.length_a   1.000
_cell.length_b   1.000
_cell.length_c   1.000
_cell.angle_alpha   90.00
_cell.angle_beta   90.00
_cell.angle_gamma   90.00
#
_symmetry.space_group_name_H-M   'P 1'
#
loop_
_entity.id
_entity.type
_entity.pdbx_description
1 polymer ?
#
loop_
_entity_poly.entity_id
_entity_poly.type
_entity_poly.pdbx_seq_one_letter_code
_entity_poly.pdbx_strand_id
1 'polypeptide(L)'
;MSLALLALGGLGCAEEPVPEGARADIAVGRPELVAAVEPAMRFVDVTQAAGLDFVHISGGPEQRYILEAMGSGSAFFDFDADGWLDFFAISGTRLRDAPESGNRLWRNLPSATGQRVFTEVTEEAGLRRVGWGMGAAVADYDNDGDLDLYVTHWGPNALYRNESDGTFSPVVMGVEDRRWGASAAFGDVDADGWQDLYVANYVAFDLDDPPSGGELCSGWKGLTVFCGPHGLDGQADVLYRNAGAARANGQHGGFIDMSAATGIDRTAYLGLGVLFTDYDQDGDADLYIANDSTPNQLYRNDGDWHLSEVGAFAGVAYSEEGRVQAGMGVDAGDYDNDGDEDIFVTNFSDDVNTLYRNQGHGSFADATHTAGLGGAARPLLGWSTALADFNLDGWLDLFVANGHLYPQLETHPLGLSYRQRNQLYWNRAGVFAPAAIAGLEAERVSRGAAFGDYDNDGDLDIVVNNLNDRPSLLRNDGGNRNHWLGLDLVGAQGRDAMGAVVRLWVGDRELRRRAKRGYGYLSSSDGRVLFGLGDATTVEKIEVRWPSGRIEVVERPQVGRYLLMREGSGAVVADYNNPVSVVPSVPEPVLQNPAVRIAAVEPKPGWTPSMYYERASALYAQGRYRETLALLRPVLARYPRETQLHYIAGVVLYSGLGRYAEAVEVLERAVVQDASGIEVMQLLGVIYLQLNEPDKAVTVLESVRVLVPEDWQTLFRLGLAHNRLGADTAAIAAFERARELAPDEPMPHLHLARMHKRLGREMAAQQALQRFEILQPLQQQIDHYRQAVEANPQRSASHAKLGLALAEAGRLAAAEQAFSRSLALDPVAETRTNLANVLLRQGEVEAALGHFAQALVDDPNLAEARYGLGMAYYAKGEAVQALRALEDALEFRPNFAKAHINIGVILAEQHRPQEALHHFRRAVDLDPDDARAGNNFVTGLARAGRIDEARQAFARAAARQVALPLARKILVMALLQVAQVQAGEGALSVASLRQRQAIELTPPQLRKPLVEQLKIYEAGLQK
;
A
#
# COMPACT_ATOMS: atom_id res chain seq x y z
N MET A 1 -48.92 25.16 -49.31
CA MET A 1 -48.71 24.45 -50.59
C MET A 1 -47.90 23.20 -50.24
N SER A 2 -48.47 21.98 -50.24
CA SER A 2 -48.91 21.15 -51.38
C SER A 2 -47.71 20.51 -52.11
N LEU A 3 -47.63 19.21 -52.42
CA LEU A 3 -48.41 17.96 -52.18
C LEU A 3 -47.45 16.77 -52.53
N ALA A 4 -47.53 15.47 -52.18
CA ALA A 4 -48.36 14.53 -51.38
C ALA A 4 -47.36 13.43 -50.85
N LEU A 5 -47.57 12.54 -49.87
CA LEU A 5 -48.69 11.86 -49.20
C LEU A 5 -49.17 10.53 -49.86
N LEU A 6 -48.78 9.39 -49.24
CA LEU A 6 -49.47 8.08 -49.01
C LEU A 6 -48.39 7.07 -48.50
N ALA A 7 -48.41 6.45 -47.30
CA ALA A 7 -49.40 5.57 -46.61
C ALA A 7 -49.24 4.08 -47.02
N LEU A 8 -49.40 3.02 -46.20
CA LEU A 8 -49.70 2.77 -44.76
C LEU A 8 -48.66 1.72 -44.22
N GLY A 9 -48.66 1.16 -43.00
CA GLY A 9 -49.52 1.17 -41.78
C GLY A 9 -48.92 0.23 -40.71
N GLY A 10 -49.45 0.22 -39.47
CA GLY A 10 -48.86 -0.52 -38.32
C GLY A 10 -49.63 -1.76 -37.84
N LEU A 11 -49.27 -2.24 -36.63
CA LEU A 11 -49.58 -3.55 -35.99
C LEU A 11 -48.68 -4.71 -36.49
N GLY A 12 -48.24 -5.66 -35.65
CA GLY A 12 -48.29 -5.74 -34.19
C GLY A 12 -48.27 -7.17 -33.63
N CYS A 13 -47.63 -7.37 -32.46
CA CYS A 13 -47.61 -8.58 -31.61
C CYS A 13 -46.74 -9.78 -32.06
N ALA A 14 -46.48 -10.66 -31.07
CA ALA A 14 -45.77 -11.95 -31.09
C ALA A 14 -44.24 -11.92 -31.28
N GLU A 15 -43.52 -12.02 -30.15
CA GLU A 15 -42.25 -12.75 -30.10
C GLU A 15 -42.56 -14.26 -30.13
N GLU A 16 -41.88 -15.05 -30.96
CA GLU A 16 -41.95 -16.52 -30.94
C GLU A 16 -40.71 -17.13 -30.25
N PRO A 17 -40.84 -18.32 -29.64
CA PRO A 17 -39.88 -18.79 -28.64
C PRO A 17 -38.58 -19.32 -29.23
N VAL A 18 -37.47 -19.00 -28.56
CA VAL A 18 -36.19 -19.72 -28.73
C VAL A 18 -36.33 -21.12 -28.11
N PRO A 19 -35.86 -22.21 -28.75
CA PRO A 19 -36.12 -23.57 -28.28
C PRO A 19 -35.55 -23.90 -26.90
N GLU A 20 -36.33 -24.59 -26.08
CA GLU A 20 -35.81 -25.30 -24.89
C GLU A 20 -34.95 -26.49 -25.35
N GLY A 21 -33.65 -26.45 -25.06
CA GLY A 21 -32.73 -27.53 -25.39
C GLY A 21 -31.31 -27.24 -24.90
N ALA A 22 -30.90 -27.92 -23.82
CA ALA A 22 -29.55 -27.93 -23.30
C ALA A 22 -28.92 -26.53 -23.03
N ARG A 23 -29.55 -25.74 -22.15
CA ARG A 23 -28.74 -25.06 -21.14
C ARG A 23 -28.14 -26.15 -20.26
N ALA A 24 -26.83 -26.33 -20.33
CA ALA A 24 -26.12 -26.92 -19.20
C ALA A 24 -26.10 -25.84 -18.12
N ASP A 25 -26.91 -26.03 -17.07
CA ASP A 25 -26.82 -25.18 -15.89
C ASP A 25 -25.48 -25.49 -15.22
N ILE A 26 -24.45 -24.70 -15.56
CA ILE A 26 -23.28 -24.51 -14.70
C ILE A 26 -23.79 -23.70 -13.51
N ALA A 27 -24.53 -24.37 -12.64
CA ALA A 27 -24.66 -23.94 -11.27
C ALA A 27 -23.23 -23.88 -10.73
N VAL A 28 -22.78 -22.67 -10.37
CA VAL A 28 -21.67 -22.49 -9.45
C VAL A 28 -22.17 -23.01 -8.11
N GLY A 29 -22.16 -24.34 -7.98
CA GLY A 29 -22.45 -25.01 -6.74
C GLY A 29 -21.42 -24.52 -5.75
N ARG A 30 -21.89 -23.97 -4.62
CA ARG A 30 -21.04 -23.95 -3.43
C ARG A 30 -20.54 -25.38 -3.26
N PRO A 31 -19.22 -25.64 -3.21
CA PRO A 31 -18.75 -26.98 -2.92
C PRO A 31 -19.44 -27.42 -1.62
N GLU A 32 -20.01 -28.63 -1.62
CA GLU A 32 -20.44 -29.19 -0.35
C GLU A 32 -19.21 -29.20 0.55
N LEU A 33 -19.30 -28.58 1.73
CA LEU A 33 -18.28 -28.77 2.75
C LEU A 33 -18.34 -30.22 3.21
N VAL A 34 -17.66 -31.07 2.45
CA VAL A 34 -17.15 -32.34 2.94
C VAL A 34 -16.43 -32.00 4.23
N ALA A 35 -16.88 -32.59 5.33
CA ALA A 35 -16.30 -32.37 6.64
C ALA A 35 -14.93 -33.09 6.69
N ALA A 36 -13.94 -32.49 6.01
CA ALA A 36 -12.57 -32.94 5.99
C ALA A 36 -12.08 -33.04 7.44
N VAL A 37 -11.63 -34.24 7.81
CA VAL A 37 -10.90 -34.47 9.05
C VAL A 37 -9.68 -33.55 9.02
N GLU A 38 -9.40 -32.82 10.10
CA GLU A 38 -8.20 -31.99 10.16
C GLU A 38 -6.97 -32.87 9.89
N PRO A 39 -6.06 -32.45 8.98
CA PRO A 39 -4.93 -33.28 8.58
C PRO A 39 -4.08 -33.59 9.82
N ALA A 40 -3.63 -34.84 9.93
CA ALA A 40 -3.02 -35.36 11.15
C ALA A 40 -1.54 -34.96 11.32
N MET A 41 -1.25 -33.71 10.99
CA MET A 41 0.01 -32.98 11.02
C MET A 41 0.17 -32.24 12.37
N ARG A 42 1.41 -31.91 12.74
CA ARG A 42 1.73 -31.00 13.85
C ARG A 42 3.07 -30.32 13.56
N PHE A 43 3.37 -29.23 14.27
CA PHE A 43 4.73 -28.73 14.38
C PHE A 43 5.38 -29.21 15.68
N VAL A 44 6.71 -29.29 15.69
CA VAL A 44 7.51 -29.59 16.89
C VAL A 44 8.63 -28.57 16.98
N ASP A 45 8.68 -27.80 18.08
CA ASP A 45 9.85 -26.96 18.38
C ASP A 45 11.04 -27.87 18.70
N VAL A 46 11.98 -27.95 17.76
CA VAL A 46 13.19 -28.77 17.84
C VAL A 46 14.45 -27.94 18.08
N THR A 47 14.36 -26.61 18.27
CA THR A 47 15.51 -25.67 18.42
C THR A 47 16.63 -26.24 19.28
N GLN A 48 16.30 -26.72 20.48
CA GLN A 48 17.30 -27.22 21.43
C GLN A 48 17.84 -28.62 21.05
N ALA A 49 17.03 -29.47 20.43
CA ALA A 49 17.47 -30.79 19.96
C ALA A 49 18.36 -30.69 18.71
N ALA A 50 18.07 -29.71 17.86
CA ALA A 50 18.81 -29.38 16.65
C ALA A 50 20.07 -28.53 16.92
N GLY A 51 20.35 -28.11 18.16
CA GLY A 51 21.61 -27.44 18.53
C GLY A 51 21.63 -25.91 18.41
N LEU A 52 20.50 -25.25 18.12
CA LEU A 52 20.41 -23.79 17.94
C LEU A 52 20.41 -23.05 19.29
N ASP A 53 21.60 -22.86 19.88
CA ASP A 53 21.81 -22.20 21.18
C ASP A 53 22.14 -20.69 21.05
N PHE A 54 21.26 -19.93 20.38
CA PHE A 54 21.42 -18.48 20.16
C PHE A 54 20.24 -17.68 20.71
N VAL A 55 20.51 -16.42 21.07
CA VAL A 55 19.51 -15.42 21.44
C VAL A 55 19.64 -14.21 20.52
N HIS A 56 18.58 -13.93 19.78
CA HIS A 56 18.45 -12.71 18.97
C HIS A 56 18.37 -11.51 19.92
N ILE A 57 19.18 -10.47 19.69
CA ILE A 57 19.11 -9.23 20.47
C ILE A 57 18.72 -8.08 19.55
N SER A 58 17.78 -7.25 19.98
CA SER A 58 17.68 -5.87 19.50
C SER A 58 17.22 -4.96 20.63
N GLY A 59 18.02 -3.95 20.95
CA GLY A 59 17.75 -2.99 22.01
C GLY A 59 17.80 -3.52 23.44
N GLY A 60 17.24 -2.74 24.35
CA GLY A 60 16.96 -3.15 25.73
C GLY A 60 15.55 -3.74 25.91
N PRO A 61 15.27 -4.43 27.02
CA PRO A 61 13.95 -5.01 27.30
C PRO A 61 12.84 -3.95 27.49
N GLU A 62 13.19 -2.68 27.68
CA GLU A 62 12.24 -1.57 27.80
C GLU A 62 11.69 -1.06 26.46
N GLN A 63 12.39 -1.34 25.34
CA GLN A 63 11.98 -0.98 23.97
C GLN A 63 11.60 0.51 23.85
N ARG A 64 12.61 1.39 23.94
CA ARG A 64 12.47 2.86 24.01
C ARG A 64 12.38 3.53 22.66
N TYR A 65 12.96 2.92 21.62
CA TYR A 65 12.96 3.45 20.25
C TYR A 65 12.43 2.42 19.26
N ILE A 66 11.86 2.89 18.16
CA ILE A 66 11.34 2.05 17.08
C ILE A 66 12.40 1.08 16.52
N LEU A 67 13.66 1.53 16.42
CA LEU A 67 14.86 0.76 16.06
C LEU A 67 15.05 -0.52 16.89
N GLU A 68 14.63 -0.53 18.16
CA GLU A 68 14.75 -1.69 19.04
C GLU A 68 13.67 -2.75 18.74
N ALA A 69 12.49 -2.33 18.26
CA ALA A 69 11.29 -3.15 18.21
C ALA A 69 11.05 -3.92 16.91
N MET A 70 11.76 -3.54 15.83
CA MET A 70 11.67 -4.19 14.51
C MET A 70 12.25 -5.62 14.52
N GLY A 71 13.27 -5.87 15.34
CA GLY A 71 14.05 -7.11 15.28
C GLY A 71 14.76 -7.28 13.94
N SER A 72 14.91 -8.53 13.48
CA SER A 72 15.55 -8.84 12.19
C SER A 72 15.02 -10.16 11.59
N GLY A 73 15.35 -10.40 10.32
CA GLY A 73 15.10 -11.66 9.61
C GLY A 73 16.21 -12.69 9.72
N SER A 74 16.13 -13.71 8.87
CA SER A 74 17.02 -14.87 8.81
C SER A 74 17.06 -15.46 7.39
N ALA A 75 18.04 -16.31 7.10
CA ALA A 75 18.07 -17.08 5.86
C ALA A 75 18.11 -18.60 6.11
N PHE A 76 17.36 -19.35 5.30
CA PHE A 76 17.64 -20.76 4.99
C PHE A 76 18.23 -20.84 3.59
N PHE A 77 19.42 -21.42 3.45
CA PHE A 77 20.08 -21.69 2.17
C PHE A 77 21.19 -22.72 2.36
N ASP A 78 21.50 -23.49 1.32
CA ASP A 78 22.68 -24.36 1.26
C ASP A 78 23.89 -23.48 0.90
N PHE A 79 24.91 -23.36 1.77
CA PHE A 79 26.06 -22.48 1.52
C PHE A 79 27.34 -23.18 1.07
N ASP A 80 27.38 -24.52 1.07
CA ASP A 80 28.54 -25.30 0.60
C ASP A 80 28.23 -26.45 -0.37
N ALA A 81 27.00 -26.43 -0.92
CA ALA A 81 26.48 -27.32 -1.94
C ALA A 81 26.41 -28.81 -1.52
N ASP A 82 26.19 -29.10 -0.23
CA ASP A 82 25.99 -30.47 0.28
C ASP A 82 24.55 -31.01 0.07
N GLY A 83 23.61 -30.13 -0.30
CA GLY A 83 22.21 -30.45 -0.57
C GLY A 83 21.27 -30.29 0.62
N TRP A 84 21.71 -29.70 1.73
CA TRP A 84 20.91 -29.50 2.94
C TRP A 84 20.86 -28.02 3.33
N LEU A 85 19.72 -27.56 3.85
CA LEU A 85 19.55 -26.14 4.18
C LEU A 85 20.30 -25.77 5.46
N ASP A 86 21.28 -24.89 5.35
CA ASP A 86 21.95 -24.23 6.46
C ASP A 86 21.14 -23.03 6.97
N PHE A 87 21.44 -22.59 8.19
CA PHE A 87 20.70 -21.51 8.85
C PHE A 87 21.60 -20.31 9.15
N PHE A 88 21.17 -19.12 8.72
CA PHE A 88 21.78 -17.84 9.08
C PHE A 88 20.81 -16.96 9.87
N ALA A 89 21.17 -16.62 11.11
CA ALA A 89 20.41 -15.67 11.92
C ALA A 89 21.11 -14.31 11.95
N ILE A 90 20.36 -13.26 11.61
CA ILE A 90 20.79 -11.88 11.89
C ILE A 90 20.54 -11.56 13.36
N SER A 91 21.35 -10.67 13.92
CA SER A 91 21.10 -10.07 15.23
C SER A 91 21.37 -8.56 15.20
N GLY A 92 20.65 -7.83 16.04
CA GLY A 92 21.00 -6.46 16.39
C GLY A 92 21.98 -6.41 17.57
N THR A 93 21.97 -5.28 18.28
CA THR A 93 22.81 -5.09 19.47
C THR A 93 22.07 -4.24 20.51
N ARG A 94 22.76 -3.68 21.51
CA ARG A 94 22.18 -2.80 22.53
C ARG A 94 22.77 -1.39 22.43
N LEU A 95 21.96 -0.37 22.74
CA LEU A 95 22.39 1.03 22.75
C LEU A 95 23.31 1.40 23.92
N ARG A 96 23.36 0.56 24.96
CA ARG A 96 24.23 0.70 26.13
C ARG A 96 24.93 -0.63 26.39
N ASP A 97 26.17 -0.55 26.87
CA ASP A 97 26.94 -1.69 27.39
C ASP A 97 27.13 -2.86 26.39
N ALA A 98 27.18 -2.56 25.09
CA ALA A 98 27.45 -3.55 24.02
C ALA A 98 28.92 -4.00 23.97
N PRO A 99 29.24 -5.21 23.45
CA PRO A 99 28.35 -6.18 22.80
C PRO A 99 28.22 -7.52 23.56
N GLU A 100 27.22 -8.34 23.18
CA GLU A 100 27.22 -9.80 23.42
C GLU A 100 26.65 -10.64 22.25
N SER A 101 25.82 -10.07 21.35
CA SER A 101 25.28 -10.77 20.17
C SER A 101 25.63 -10.05 18.86
N GLY A 102 25.46 -10.78 17.76
CA GLY A 102 25.75 -10.40 16.37
C GLY A 102 25.26 -11.52 15.45
N ASN A 103 25.54 -11.44 14.15
CA ASN A 103 25.07 -12.45 13.20
C ASN A 103 25.66 -13.84 13.47
N ARG A 104 25.00 -14.89 12.98
CA ARG A 104 25.37 -16.30 13.20
C ARG A 104 25.06 -17.17 11.99
N LEU A 105 25.96 -18.09 11.66
CA LEU A 105 25.78 -19.14 10.64
C LEU A 105 25.95 -20.52 11.29
N TRP A 106 25.04 -21.45 10.98
CA TRP A 106 25.15 -22.85 11.35
C TRP A 106 25.09 -23.75 10.13
N ARG A 107 26.09 -24.63 10.02
CA ARG A 107 26.07 -25.74 9.05
C ARG A 107 25.12 -26.84 9.54
N ASN A 108 24.23 -27.30 8.67
CA ASN A 108 23.32 -28.41 8.88
C ASN A 108 24.08 -29.73 8.69
N LEU A 109 24.17 -30.59 9.71
CA LEU A 109 24.94 -31.83 9.67
C LEU A 109 24.13 -33.05 10.15
N PRO A 110 24.43 -34.27 9.64
CA PRO A 110 23.81 -35.49 10.15
C PRO A 110 24.37 -35.86 11.53
N SER A 111 23.49 -36.03 12.52
CA SER A 111 23.87 -36.57 13.82
C SER A 111 24.14 -38.08 13.76
N ALA A 112 24.76 -38.63 14.80
CA ALA A 112 24.95 -40.08 14.98
C ALA A 112 23.63 -40.89 15.10
N THR A 113 22.46 -40.24 15.05
CA THR A 113 21.12 -40.87 15.05
C THR A 113 20.39 -40.73 13.71
N GLY A 114 21.04 -40.16 12.69
CA GLY A 114 20.42 -39.84 11.39
C GLY A 114 19.61 -38.53 11.38
N GLN A 115 19.19 -38.01 12.54
CA GLN A 115 18.55 -36.69 12.63
C GLN A 115 19.52 -35.57 12.26
N ARG A 116 19.05 -34.53 11.55
CA ARG A 116 19.86 -33.33 11.23
C ARG A 116 20.02 -32.42 12.46
N VAL A 117 21.20 -31.80 12.57
CA VAL A 117 21.59 -30.87 13.66
C VAL A 117 22.45 -29.73 13.13
N PHE A 118 22.22 -28.53 13.63
CA PHE A 118 22.92 -27.29 13.26
C PHE A 118 24.16 -27.07 14.13
N THR A 119 25.32 -26.94 13.50
CA THR A 119 26.63 -26.69 14.14
C THR A 119 27.11 -25.29 13.80
N GLU A 120 27.39 -24.45 14.81
CA GLU A 120 27.78 -23.06 14.56
C GLU A 120 29.16 -22.97 13.89
N VAL A 121 29.24 -22.23 12.79
CA VAL A 121 30.47 -22.03 11.98
C VAL A 121 30.82 -20.54 11.80
N THR A 122 30.12 -19.62 12.48
CA THR A 122 30.22 -18.15 12.28
C THR A 122 31.63 -17.57 12.17
N GLU A 123 32.55 -17.99 13.04
CA GLU A 123 33.94 -17.49 13.06
C GLU A 123 34.82 -18.16 11.99
N GLU A 124 34.52 -19.41 11.61
CA GLU A 124 35.23 -20.13 10.55
C GLU A 124 34.81 -19.61 9.17
N ALA A 125 33.51 -19.37 8.98
CA ALA A 125 32.93 -18.80 7.77
C ALA A 125 33.14 -17.28 7.62
N GLY A 126 33.69 -16.60 8.64
CA GLY A 126 34.03 -15.17 8.60
C GLY A 126 32.90 -14.17 8.88
N LEU A 127 31.64 -14.63 8.99
CA LEU A 127 30.42 -13.80 9.14
C LEU A 127 30.21 -13.15 10.53
N ARG A 128 31.30 -12.94 11.28
CA ARG A 128 31.37 -12.42 12.66
C ARG A 128 30.97 -10.94 12.85
N ARG A 129 30.09 -10.38 12.02
CA ARG A 129 29.69 -8.97 12.07
C ARG A 129 28.74 -8.69 13.25
N VAL A 130 29.05 -7.63 13.99
CA VAL A 130 28.22 -7.06 15.06
C VAL A 130 27.76 -5.68 14.65
N GLY A 131 26.52 -5.33 14.98
CA GLY A 131 25.90 -4.05 14.64
C GLY A 131 24.39 -4.10 14.85
N TRP A 132 23.65 -3.31 14.08
CA TRP A 132 22.19 -3.40 14.00
C TRP A 132 21.80 -4.02 12.65
N GLY A 133 21.91 -5.34 12.53
CA GLY A 133 21.48 -6.05 11.32
C GLY A 133 19.95 -6.13 11.24
N MET A 134 19.41 -6.08 10.03
CA MET A 134 17.97 -6.03 9.76
C MET A 134 17.47 -7.21 8.93
N GLY A 135 17.97 -7.41 7.71
CA GLY A 135 17.46 -8.41 6.78
C GLY A 135 18.51 -9.09 5.92
N ALA A 136 18.19 -10.29 5.44
CA ALA A 136 19.04 -11.14 4.61
C ALA A 136 18.43 -11.30 3.22
N ALA A 137 19.25 -11.14 2.18
CA ALA A 137 18.93 -11.57 0.82
C ALA A 137 20.04 -12.50 0.33
N VAL A 138 19.65 -13.63 -0.26
CA VAL A 138 20.56 -14.68 -0.77
C VAL A 138 20.32 -14.86 -2.26
N ALA A 139 21.41 -14.87 -3.03
CA ALA A 139 21.44 -15.22 -4.45
C ALA A 139 22.90 -15.48 -4.87
N ASP A 140 23.12 -16.23 -5.95
CA ASP A 140 24.36 -16.19 -6.73
C ASP A 140 24.39 -14.84 -7.49
N TYR A 141 25.20 -13.86 -7.06
CA TYR A 141 25.22 -12.53 -7.68
C TYR A 141 26.33 -12.36 -8.74
N ASP A 142 27.41 -13.17 -8.69
CA ASP A 142 28.48 -13.13 -9.70
C ASP A 142 28.56 -14.33 -10.68
N ASN A 143 27.51 -15.17 -10.66
CA ASN A 143 27.24 -16.27 -11.59
C ASN A 143 28.33 -17.36 -11.58
N ASP A 144 28.91 -17.66 -10.42
CA ASP A 144 29.90 -18.73 -10.26
C ASP A 144 29.31 -20.07 -9.79
N GLY A 145 28.09 -20.04 -9.23
CA GLY A 145 27.28 -21.19 -8.83
C GLY A 145 27.14 -21.39 -7.32
N ASP A 146 27.85 -20.63 -6.49
CA ASP A 146 27.71 -20.63 -5.03
C ASP A 146 26.74 -19.51 -4.56
N LEU A 147 26.10 -19.69 -3.40
CA LEU A 147 25.13 -18.70 -2.89
C LEU A 147 25.78 -17.64 -2.01
N ASP A 148 25.66 -16.37 -2.43
CA ASP A 148 26.15 -15.18 -1.73
C ASP A 148 25.11 -14.61 -0.76
N LEU A 149 25.55 -13.70 0.11
CA LEU A 149 24.75 -13.14 1.20
C LEU A 149 24.85 -11.61 1.28
N TYR A 150 23.73 -10.92 1.09
CA TYR A 150 23.59 -9.49 1.38
C TYR A 150 22.86 -9.28 2.72
N VAL A 151 23.40 -8.39 3.57
CA VAL A 151 22.84 -8.10 4.90
C VAL A 151 22.61 -6.60 5.09
N THR A 152 21.34 -6.21 5.22
CA THR A 152 20.92 -4.83 5.50
C THR A 152 21.10 -4.47 6.97
N HIS A 153 21.31 -3.18 7.25
CA HIS A 153 21.61 -2.66 8.59
C HIS A 153 20.98 -1.27 8.83
N TRP A 154 20.80 -0.90 10.10
CA TRP A 154 20.87 0.52 10.48
C TRP A 154 22.35 0.91 10.58
N GLY A 155 22.88 1.46 9.49
CA GLY A 155 24.31 1.65 9.25
C GLY A 155 24.73 1.09 7.88
N PRO A 156 26.03 0.99 7.56
CA PRO A 156 26.47 0.46 6.26
C PRO A 156 26.01 -0.98 6.03
N ASN A 157 25.25 -1.26 4.98
CA ASN A 157 24.94 -2.62 4.54
C ASN A 157 26.24 -3.38 4.15
N ALA A 158 26.17 -4.69 3.95
CA ALA A 158 27.31 -5.46 3.44
C ALA A 158 26.87 -6.58 2.49
N LEU A 159 27.61 -6.72 1.40
CA LEU A 159 27.61 -7.89 0.53
C LEU A 159 28.78 -8.80 0.93
N TYR A 160 28.49 -10.08 1.08
CA TYR A 160 29.44 -11.14 1.36
C TYR A 160 29.42 -12.13 0.21
N ARG A 161 30.56 -12.28 -0.46
CA ARG A 161 30.74 -13.28 -1.50
C ARG A 161 31.16 -14.61 -0.89
N ASN A 162 30.59 -15.71 -1.37
CA ASN A 162 31.04 -17.07 -1.04
C ASN A 162 32.38 -17.37 -1.75
N GLU A 163 33.26 -18.18 -1.17
CA GLU A 163 34.58 -18.48 -1.74
C GLU A 163 34.75 -19.98 -2.10
N SER A 164 33.64 -20.71 -2.29
CA SER A 164 33.55 -22.15 -2.62
C SER A 164 34.14 -23.14 -1.60
N ASP A 165 34.71 -22.64 -0.49
CA ASP A 165 35.31 -23.44 0.60
C ASP A 165 34.52 -23.37 1.91
N GLY A 166 33.31 -22.78 1.87
CA GLY A 166 32.47 -22.52 3.03
C GLY A 166 32.89 -21.29 3.85
N THR A 167 33.69 -20.40 3.28
CA THR A 167 34.03 -19.09 3.88
C THR A 167 33.51 -17.93 3.04
N PHE A 168 33.22 -16.81 3.71
CA PHE A 168 32.66 -15.60 3.09
C PHE A 168 33.61 -14.40 3.18
N SER A 169 33.85 -13.74 2.04
CA SER A 169 34.60 -12.48 1.97
C SER A 169 33.67 -11.28 1.86
N PRO A 170 33.80 -10.24 2.72
CA PRO A 170 33.07 -8.99 2.54
C PRO A 170 33.63 -8.23 1.33
N VAL A 171 32.76 -7.93 0.36
CA VAL A 171 33.12 -7.17 -0.85
C VAL A 171 32.64 -5.72 -0.78
N VAL A 172 33.23 -4.84 -1.59
CA VAL A 172 32.86 -3.42 -1.69
C VAL A 172 32.57 -3.12 -3.15
N MET A 173 31.28 -3.04 -3.49
CA MET A 173 30.75 -3.02 -4.84
C MET A 173 29.83 -1.83 -5.13
N GLY A 174 29.61 -0.94 -4.14
CA GLY A 174 28.75 0.24 -4.24
C GLY A 174 27.38 0.07 -3.58
N VAL A 175 27.13 -1.09 -2.95
CA VAL A 175 25.86 -1.48 -2.32
C VAL A 175 25.88 -1.29 -0.79
N GLU A 176 26.91 -0.64 -0.26
CA GLU A 176 27.18 -0.47 1.17
C GLU A 176 26.46 0.77 1.73
N ASP A 177 25.19 0.95 1.36
CA ASP A 177 24.36 2.09 1.76
C ASP A 177 24.30 2.22 3.29
N ARG A 178 24.26 3.46 3.76
CA ARG A 178 24.30 3.87 5.17
C ARG A 178 22.98 4.45 5.67
N ARG A 179 21.95 4.50 4.82
CA ARG A 179 20.54 4.62 5.20
C ARG A 179 20.14 3.46 6.12
N TRP A 180 18.96 3.53 6.73
CA TRP A 180 18.39 2.39 7.45
C TRP A 180 17.82 1.39 6.45
N GLY A 181 18.69 0.56 5.88
CA GLY A 181 18.26 -0.60 5.10
C GLY A 181 17.50 -1.55 6.00
N ALA A 182 16.22 -1.75 5.74
CA ALA A 182 15.41 -2.74 6.43
C ALA A 182 15.50 -4.07 5.69
N SER A 183 15.09 -4.09 4.41
CA SER A 183 14.90 -5.30 3.62
C SER A 183 15.63 -5.22 2.29
N ALA A 184 15.85 -6.38 1.67
CA ALA A 184 16.43 -6.47 0.34
C ALA A 184 15.93 -7.72 -0.38
N ALA A 185 15.95 -7.69 -1.71
CA ALA A 185 15.70 -8.86 -2.55
C ALA A 185 16.55 -8.78 -3.83
N PHE A 186 16.83 -9.95 -4.40
CA PHE A 186 17.49 -10.09 -5.69
C PHE A 186 16.51 -10.52 -6.78
N GLY A 187 16.68 -10.02 -8.00
CA GLY A 187 15.91 -10.39 -9.19
C GLY A 187 16.55 -9.82 -10.46
N ASP A 188 16.31 -10.43 -11.62
CA ASP A 188 16.85 -9.99 -12.92
C ASP A 188 15.86 -8.98 -13.55
N VAL A 189 16.17 -7.67 -13.49
CA VAL A 189 15.21 -6.59 -13.80
C VAL A 189 15.24 -6.18 -15.27
N ASP A 190 16.32 -6.46 -16.02
CA ASP A 190 16.36 -6.27 -17.47
C ASP A 190 16.65 -7.52 -18.31
N ALA A 191 16.43 -8.69 -17.71
CA ALA A 191 16.53 -10.01 -18.34
C ALA A 191 17.89 -10.30 -18.98
N ASP A 192 18.97 -9.66 -18.48
CA ASP A 192 20.34 -9.90 -18.95
C ASP A 192 20.99 -11.12 -18.26
N GLY A 193 20.34 -11.64 -17.21
CA GLY A 193 20.72 -12.85 -16.52
C GLY A 193 21.78 -12.65 -15.44
N TRP A 194 21.83 -11.46 -14.85
CA TRP A 194 22.53 -11.12 -13.63
C TRP A 194 21.53 -10.66 -12.57
N GLN A 195 21.67 -11.13 -11.33
CA GLN A 195 20.76 -10.76 -10.25
C GLN A 195 21.02 -9.31 -9.82
N ASP A 196 20.07 -8.42 -10.11
CA ASP A 196 20.02 -7.04 -9.61
C ASP A 196 19.55 -7.03 -8.15
N LEU A 197 19.84 -5.94 -7.43
CA LEU A 197 19.58 -5.82 -5.99
C LEU A 197 18.67 -4.63 -5.69
N TYR A 198 17.49 -4.89 -5.12
CA TYR A 198 16.65 -3.88 -4.51
C TYR A 198 16.84 -3.83 -3.00
N VAL A 199 16.88 -2.62 -2.42
CA VAL A 199 17.03 -2.37 -0.99
C VAL A 199 15.95 -1.40 -0.52
N ALA A 200 15.06 -1.89 0.35
CA ALA A 200 14.07 -1.06 1.02
C ALA A 200 14.68 -0.35 2.24
N ASN A 201 14.50 0.97 2.30
CA ASN A 201 14.91 1.80 3.41
C ASN A 201 13.70 2.21 4.27
N TYR A 202 13.95 2.43 5.56
CA TYR A 202 12.91 2.68 6.54
C TYR A 202 12.93 4.15 7.04
N VAL A 203 12.93 4.37 8.36
CA VAL A 203 12.86 5.71 8.96
C VAL A 203 14.23 6.42 8.94
N ALA A 204 14.22 7.75 8.73
CA ALA A 204 15.36 8.63 8.95
C ALA A 204 15.67 8.79 10.45
N PHE A 205 16.20 7.74 11.08
CA PHE A 205 16.39 7.66 12.52
C PHE A 205 17.81 8.04 12.97
N ASP A 206 17.90 9.10 13.77
CA ASP A 206 19.12 9.54 14.47
C ASP A 206 18.99 9.22 15.99
N LEU A 207 20.11 8.91 16.64
CA LEU A 207 20.21 8.74 18.09
C LEU A 207 20.61 10.04 18.83
N ASP A 208 21.22 11.00 18.13
CA ASP A 208 21.62 12.29 18.70
C ASP A 208 20.46 13.33 18.67
N ASP A 209 19.49 13.18 17.76
CA ASP A 209 18.20 13.90 17.76
C ASP A 209 17.00 12.93 17.57
N PRO A 210 16.73 12.05 18.56
CA PRO A 210 15.70 11.03 18.43
C PRO A 210 14.28 11.62 18.56
N PRO A 211 13.24 10.97 17.96
CA PRO A 211 11.86 11.42 18.02
C PRO A 211 11.39 11.80 19.43
N SER A 212 10.65 12.92 19.53
CA SER A 212 10.23 13.53 20.80
C SER A 212 11.37 13.84 21.78
N GLY A 213 12.60 14.02 21.30
CA GLY A 213 13.79 14.24 22.15
C GLY A 213 14.17 13.01 22.98
N GLY A 214 13.71 11.82 22.58
CA GLY A 214 13.92 10.57 23.31
C GLY A 214 12.97 10.36 24.51
N GLU A 215 11.96 11.21 24.69
CA GLU A 215 10.84 10.91 25.59
C GLU A 215 9.87 9.91 24.94
N LEU A 216 9.28 9.02 25.75
CA LEU A 216 8.29 8.06 25.27
C LEU A 216 6.98 8.77 24.91
N CYS A 217 6.50 8.54 23.69
CA CYS A 217 5.20 9.01 23.22
C CYS A 217 4.04 8.44 24.07
N SER A 218 3.24 9.32 24.66
CA SER A 218 2.02 8.95 25.38
C SER A 218 0.78 9.14 24.50
N GLY A 219 -0.13 8.17 24.49
CA GLY A 219 -1.42 8.28 23.82
C GLY A 219 -1.98 6.96 23.27
N TRP A 220 -1.15 6.05 22.76
CA TRP A 220 -1.62 4.83 22.08
C TRP A 220 -2.46 3.96 23.02
N LYS A 221 -3.79 3.96 22.83
CA LYS A 221 -4.77 3.27 23.69
C LYS A 221 -4.59 3.56 25.20
N GLY A 222 -4.11 4.77 25.54
CA GLY A 222 -3.85 5.20 26.91
C GLY A 222 -2.49 4.78 27.50
N LEU A 223 -1.62 4.13 26.72
CA LEU A 223 -0.26 3.77 27.11
C LEU A 223 0.77 4.86 26.78
N THR A 224 1.91 4.76 27.46
CA THR A 224 3.16 5.45 27.12
C THR A 224 4.11 4.42 26.53
N VAL A 225 4.50 4.63 25.26
CA VAL A 225 5.24 3.69 24.41
C VAL A 225 6.33 4.44 23.63
N PHE A 226 7.18 3.75 22.88
CA PHE A 226 8.07 4.45 21.94
C PHE A 226 7.25 5.15 20.83
N CYS A 227 7.79 6.22 20.26
CA CYS A 227 7.14 6.94 19.16
C CYS A 227 7.14 6.08 17.89
N GLY A 228 5.94 5.72 17.43
CA GLY A 228 5.74 4.90 16.23
C GLY A 228 6.10 5.62 14.92
N PRO A 229 5.99 4.93 13.77
CA PRO A 229 6.43 5.41 12.46
C PRO A 229 5.61 6.59 11.93
N HIS A 230 4.35 6.72 12.36
CA HIS A 230 3.42 7.70 11.80
C HIS A 230 3.86 9.15 12.05
N GLY A 231 4.28 9.84 10.98
CA GLY A 231 4.77 11.21 11.03
C GLY A 231 6.27 11.34 11.30
N LEU A 232 7.04 10.25 11.19
CA LEU A 232 8.49 10.30 11.03
C LEU A 232 8.83 10.41 9.54
N ASP A 233 9.95 11.04 9.21
CA ASP A 233 10.45 11.11 7.84
C ASP A 233 11.03 9.74 7.41
N GLY A 234 10.67 9.27 6.23
CA GLY A 234 11.24 8.06 5.62
C GLY A 234 12.56 8.31 4.91
N GLN A 235 13.15 7.25 4.38
CA GLN A 235 14.33 7.31 3.52
C GLN A 235 14.01 6.62 2.20
N ALA A 236 14.33 7.28 1.08
CA ALA A 236 14.10 6.70 -0.24
C ALA A 236 14.85 5.37 -0.41
N ASP A 237 14.27 4.45 -1.15
CA ASP A 237 14.81 3.12 -1.44
C ASP A 237 15.98 3.16 -2.44
N VAL A 238 16.51 1.99 -2.80
CA VAL A 238 17.55 1.87 -3.83
C VAL A 238 17.30 0.67 -4.73
N LEU A 239 17.48 0.86 -6.03
CA LEU A 239 17.60 -0.24 -7.00
C LEU A 239 18.98 -0.18 -7.66
N TYR A 240 19.72 -1.29 -7.56
CA TYR A 240 21.06 -1.44 -8.09
C TYR A 240 21.09 -2.43 -9.25
N ARG A 241 21.46 -1.95 -10.44
CA ARG A 241 21.81 -2.84 -11.55
C ARG A 241 23.12 -3.57 -11.25
N ASN A 242 23.16 -4.88 -11.46
CA ASN A 242 24.37 -5.67 -11.56
C ASN A 242 25.01 -5.46 -12.95
N ALA A 243 26.23 -4.93 -13.02
CA ALA A 243 26.93 -4.73 -14.29
C ALA A 243 27.78 -5.95 -14.73
N GLY A 244 27.60 -7.09 -14.04
CA GLY A 244 28.04 -8.42 -14.45
C GLY A 244 29.55 -8.68 -14.44
N ALA A 245 29.95 -9.65 -15.28
CA ALA A 245 31.29 -10.22 -15.32
C ALA A 245 32.44 -9.21 -15.49
N ALA A 246 33.63 -9.63 -15.08
CA ALA A 246 34.80 -8.76 -15.00
C ALA A 246 35.20 -8.09 -16.33
N ARG A 247 35.43 -6.77 -16.24
CA ARG A 247 36.01 -5.97 -17.31
C ARG A 247 37.44 -6.45 -17.59
N ALA A 248 37.94 -6.19 -18.81
CA ALA A 248 39.24 -6.70 -19.30
C ALA A 248 40.50 -6.22 -18.52
N ASN A 249 40.34 -5.49 -17.42
CA ASN A 249 41.37 -5.13 -16.46
C ASN A 249 41.36 -5.99 -15.17
N GLY A 250 40.45 -6.97 -15.04
CA GLY A 250 40.35 -7.88 -13.89
C GLY A 250 39.53 -7.35 -12.72
N GLN A 251 38.59 -6.42 -12.95
CA GLN A 251 37.63 -5.96 -11.94
C GLN A 251 36.21 -6.38 -12.36
N HIS A 252 35.42 -6.96 -11.44
CA HIS A 252 33.99 -7.24 -11.65
C HIS A 252 33.23 -5.95 -12.06
N GLY A 253 32.09 -6.10 -12.73
CA GLY A 253 31.35 -4.98 -13.33
C GLY A 253 30.96 -3.89 -12.33
N GLY A 254 30.71 -4.29 -11.08
CA GLY A 254 30.19 -3.47 -9.99
C GLY A 254 28.67 -3.34 -10.04
N PHE A 255 28.07 -2.80 -8.98
CA PHE A 255 26.66 -2.40 -9.02
C PHE A 255 26.53 -0.92 -9.46
N ILE A 256 25.42 -0.58 -10.10
CA ILE A 256 25.10 0.77 -10.59
C ILE A 256 23.76 1.19 -10.01
N ASP A 257 23.71 2.29 -9.26
CA ASP A 257 22.47 2.87 -8.74
C ASP A 257 21.59 3.36 -9.91
N MET A 258 20.42 2.75 -10.07
CA MET A 258 19.40 3.03 -11.09
C MET A 258 18.18 3.77 -10.52
N SER A 259 18.18 4.13 -9.24
CA SER A 259 17.01 4.62 -8.50
C SER A 259 16.45 5.91 -9.08
N ALA A 260 17.33 6.86 -9.45
CA ALA A 260 16.96 8.13 -10.08
C ALA A 260 16.60 8.01 -11.57
N ALA A 261 17.00 6.91 -12.23
CA ALA A 261 16.70 6.64 -13.64
C ALA A 261 15.30 6.01 -13.78
N THR A 262 15.00 5.03 -12.93
CA THR A 262 13.68 4.37 -12.81
C THR A 262 12.66 5.29 -12.13
N GLY A 263 13.10 6.05 -11.12
CA GLY A 263 12.24 6.91 -10.30
C GLY A 263 11.72 6.24 -9.03
N ILE A 264 12.36 5.16 -8.58
CA ILE A 264 12.14 4.56 -7.26
C ILE A 264 12.44 5.58 -6.14
N ASP A 265 13.43 6.47 -6.35
CA ASP A 265 13.83 7.50 -5.38
C ASP A 265 12.83 8.66 -5.20
N ARG A 266 11.73 8.68 -5.98
CA ARG A 266 10.70 9.74 -5.92
C ARG A 266 9.87 9.72 -4.63
N THR A 267 9.86 8.60 -3.92
CA THR A 267 9.15 8.37 -2.67
C THR A 267 10.13 7.99 -1.56
N ALA A 268 9.90 8.53 -0.36
CA ALA A 268 10.58 8.12 0.87
C ALA A 268 9.51 7.57 1.82
N TYR A 269 8.98 6.40 1.48
CA TYR A 269 8.05 5.65 2.32
C TYR A 269 8.85 4.78 3.31
N LEU A 270 8.16 3.92 4.07
CA LEU A 270 8.75 3.18 5.18
C LEU A 270 8.80 1.67 4.85
N GLY A 271 9.68 1.31 3.92
CA GLY A 271 9.76 -0.03 3.34
C GLY A 271 10.17 -1.11 4.33
N LEU A 272 9.44 -2.22 4.36
CA LEU A 272 9.70 -3.38 5.22
C LEU A 272 9.59 -4.72 4.47
N GLY A 273 8.52 -4.93 3.71
CA GLY A 273 8.36 -6.15 2.90
C GLY A 273 8.80 -5.88 1.48
N VAL A 274 9.52 -6.81 0.86
CA VAL A 274 10.01 -6.71 -0.52
C VAL A 274 9.79 -8.06 -1.19
N LEU A 275 9.30 -8.03 -2.42
CA LEU A 275 9.08 -9.23 -3.23
C LEU A 275 9.24 -8.90 -4.73
N PHE A 276 10.03 -9.70 -5.44
CA PHE A 276 9.99 -9.78 -6.90
C PHE A 276 8.96 -10.83 -7.34
N THR A 277 8.18 -10.51 -8.37
CA THR A 277 7.11 -11.35 -8.95
C THR A 277 6.97 -11.02 -10.44
N ASP A 278 5.98 -11.59 -11.12
CA ASP A 278 5.59 -11.23 -12.50
C ASP A 278 4.06 -11.39 -12.54
N TYR A 279 3.36 -10.31 -12.16
CA TYR A 279 1.97 -10.39 -11.65
C TYR A 279 0.90 -10.22 -12.73
N ASP A 280 1.26 -9.70 -13.91
CA ASP A 280 0.38 -9.70 -15.09
C ASP A 280 0.83 -10.63 -16.24
N GLN A 281 1.87 -11.45 -15.98
CA GLN A 281 2.31 -12.62 -16.72
C GLN A 281 3.03 -12.39 -18.06
N ASP A 282 3.48 -11.16 -18.35
CA ASP A 282 4.31 -10.92 -19.54
C ASP A 282 5.70 -11.58 -19.42
N GLY A 283 6.28 -11.59 -18.23
CA GLY A 283 7.51 -12.28 -17.84
C GLY A 283 8.68 -11.40 -17.41
N ASP A 284 8.51 -10.08 -17.36
CA ASP A 284 9.52 -9.17 -16.82
C ASP A 284 9.38 -9.07 -15.28
N ALA A 285 10.49 -8.85 -14.55
CA ALA A 285 10.45 -8.88 -13.08
C ALA A 285 9.81 -7.62 -12.48
N ASP A 286 8.59 -7.76 -11.97
CA ASP A 286 7.85 -6.75 -11.20
C ASP A 286 8.29 -6.69 -9.74
N LEU A 287 8.10 -5.54 -9.09
CA LEU A 287 8.55 -5.31 -7.71
C LEU A 287 7.42 -4.80 -6.81
N TYR A 288 7.12 -5.55 -5.74
CA TYR A 288 6.18 -5.18 -4.70
C TYR A 288 6.90 -4.75 -3.40
N ILE A 289 6.41 -3.68 -2.76
CA ILE A 289 6.89 -3.21 -1.46
C ILE A 289 5.72 -3.07 -0.47
N ALA A 290 5.83 -3.78 0.66
CA ALA A 290 4.98 -3.55 1.83
C ALA A 290 5.59 -2.43 2.70
N ASN A 291 4.81 -1.38 2.92
CA ASN A 291 5.23 -0.13 3.55
C ASN A 291 4.50 0.09 4.88
N ASP A 292 5.23 0.51 5.92
CA ASP A 292 4.66 0.80 7.22
C ASP A 292 3.97 2.18 7.25
N SER A 293 2.67 2.21 7.53
CA SER A 293 1.89 3.42 7.82
C SER A 293 1.87 4.44 6.67
N THR A 294 2.29 3.98 5.49
CA THR A 294 2.44 4.67 4.21
C THR A 294 1.89 3.75 3.11
N PRO A 295 1.59 4.22 1.89
CA PRO A 295 0.99 3.37 0.86
C PRO A 295 1.93 2.24 0.43
N ASN A 296 1.45 1.00 0.32
CA ASN A 296 2.23 -0.06 -0.35
C ASN A 296 2.46 0.33 -1.82
N GLN A 297 3.52 -0.18 -2.43
CA GLN A 297 3.88 0.13 -3.82
C GLN A 297 3.95 -1.15 -4.65
N LEU A 298 3.54 -1.03 -5.90
CA LEU A 298 3.75 -2.06 -6.92
C LEU A 298 4.29 -1.36 -8.16
N TYR A 299 5.55 -1.63 -8.48
CA TYR A 299 6.17 -1.19 -9.72
C TYR A 299 5.97 -2.27 -10.77
N ARG A 300 5.20 -1.97 -11.82
CA ARG A 300 5.21 -2.81 -13.03
C ARG A 300 6.49 -2.52 -13.81
N ASN A 301 7.13 -3.55 -14.34
CA ASN A 301 8.28 -3.45 -15.22
C ASN A 301 7.86 -3.62 -16.68
N ASP A 302 7.84 -2.54 -17.48
CA ASP A 302 7.56 -2.62 -18.93
C ASP A 302 8.84 -2.89 -19.77
N GLY A 303 9.84 -3.57 -19.20
CA GLY A 303 11.15 -3.84 -19.78
C GLY A 303 12.08 -2.62 -19.88
N ASP A 304 13.34 -2.82 -20.30
CA ASP A 304 14.35 -1.75 -20.55
C ASP A 304 14.52 -0.75 -19.35
N TRP A 305 14.40 -1.22 -18.10
CA TRP A 305 14.37 -0.42 -16.86
C TRP A 305 13.16 0.54 -16.73
N HIS A 306 12.04 0.28 -17.42
CA HIS A 306 10.84 1.11 -17.37
C HIS A 306 9.88 0.72 -16.24
N LEU A 307 10.23 1.11 -15.01
CA LEU A 307 9.40 0.89 -13.85
C LEU A 307 8.29 1.95 -13.70
N SER A 308 7.05 1.51 -13.54
CA SER A 308 5.86 2.34 -13.29
C SER A 308 5.19 1.96 -11.97
N GLU A 309 5.16 2.88 -10.99
CA GLU A 309 4.34 2.69 -9.77
C GLU A 309 2.86 2.70 -10.16
N VAL A 310 2.15 1.62 -9.82
CA VAL A 310 0.75 1.39 -10.19
C VAL A 310 -0.11 0.92 -9.00
N GLY A 311 0.45 0.70 -7.81
CA GLY A 311 -0.20 0.00 -6.69
C GLY A 311 -1.55 0.58 -6.28
N ALA A 312 -1.72 1.89 -6.34
CA ALA A 312 -3.02 2.55 -6.10
C ALA A 312 -4.09 2.11 -7.13
N PHE A 313 -3.74 2.10 -8.42
CA PHE A 313 -4.63 1.77 -9.52
C PHE A 313 -4.80 0.25 -9.73
N ALA A 314 -3.76 -0.53 -9.44
CA ALA A 314 -3.77 -1.99 -9.48
C ALA A 314 -4.69 -2.58 -8.41
N GLY A 315 -4.60 -2.13 -7.15
CA GLY A 315 -5.48 -2.63 -6.08
C GLY A 315 -4.92 -2.49 -4.66
N VAL A 316 -3.60 -2.46 -4.55
CA VAL A 316 -2.83 -3.01 -3.42
C VAL A 316 -2.20 -1.99 -2.46
N ALA A 317 -2.20 -0.70 -2.83
CA ALA A 317 -1.56 0.35 -2.02
C ALA A 317 -2.31 0.75 -0.72
N TYR A 318 -3.57 0.35 -0.57
CA TYR A 318 -4.49 0.77 0.50
C TYR A 318 -5.52 -0.31 0.81
N SER A 319 -6.12 -0.27 2.01
CA SER A 319 -7.27 -1.12 2.36
C SER A 319 -8.48 -0.85 1.46
N GLU A 320 -9.48 -1.74 1.45
CA GLU A 320 -10.74 -1.50 0.72
C GLU A 320 -11.37 -0.13 1.06
N GLU A 321 -11.29 0.31 2.33
CA GLU A 321 -11.81 1.63 2.75
C GLU A 321 -10.82 2.79 2.56
N GLY A 322 -9.62 2.54 2.04
CA GLY A 322 -8.67 3.58 1.63
C GLY A 322 -7.64 4.02 2.65
N ARG A 323 -7.50 3.30 3.76
CA ARG A 323 -6.46 3.59 4.74
C ARG A 323 -5.11 3.10 4.21
N VAL A 324 -4.06 3.88 4.47
CA VAL A 324 -2.71 3.31 4.55
C VAL A 324 -2.70 2.31 5.71
N GLN A 325 -1.95 1.22 5.55
CA GLN A 325 -1.84 0.16 6.54
C GLN A 325 -0.37 0.05 6.98
N ALA A 326 -0.12 -0.59 8.10
CA ALA A 326 1.25 -0.87 8.55
C ALA A 326 1.81 -2.15 7.91
N GLY A 327 2.12 -2.13 6.60
CA GLY A 327 2.61 -3.30 5.87
C GLY A 327 3.99 -3.75 6.37
N MET A 328 4.14 -5.03 6.71
CA MET A 328 5.37 -5.60 7.27
C MET A 328 5.96 -6.72 6.41
N GLY A 329 5.35 -7.90 6.42
CA GLY A 329 5.78 -9.04 5.62
C GLY A 329 4.87 -9.23 4.41
N VAL A 330 5.44 -9.69 3.30
CA VAL A 330 4.71 -9.96 2.04
C VAL A 330 5.11 -11.30 1.46
N ASP A 331 4.14 -12.01 0.88
CA ASP A 331 4.41 -13.13 -0.01
C ASP A 331 3.39 -13.18 -1.16
N ALA A 332 3.72 -13.86 -2.26
CA ALA A 332 2.80 -14.08 -3.38
C ALA A 332 2.75 -15.54 -3.85
N GLY A 333 1.58 -15.95 -4.33
CA GLY A 333 1.34 -17.27 -4.90
C GLY A 333 -0.14 -17.55 -5.18
N ASP A 334 -0.37 -18.37 -6.20
CA ASP A 334 -1.68 -18.86 -6.67
C ASP A 334 -2.41 -19.67 -5.57
N TYR A 335 -3.28 -19.03 -4.77
CA TYR A 335 -3.93 -19.69 -3.62
C TYR A 335 -5.30 -20.28 -3.94
N ASP A 336 -6.04 -19.75 -4.92
CA ASP A 336 -7.29 -20.36 -5.39
C ASP A 336 -7.14 -21.22 -6.66
N ASN A 337 -5.89 -21.49 -7.09
CA ASN A 337 -5.49 -22.38 -8.20
C ASN A 337 -6.20 -22.00 -9.52
N ASP A 338 -6.37 -20.69 -9.76
CA ASP A 338 -6.97 -20.14 -10.99
C ASP A 338 -5.91 -19.85 -12.07
N GLY A 339 -4.65 -19.68 -11.66
CA GLY A 339 -3.50 -19.56 -12.53
C GLY A 339 -2.87 -18.17 -12.64
N ASP A 340 -3.22 -17.18 -11.82
CA ASP A 340 -2.38 -16.01 -11.57
C ASP A 340 -1.80 -15.95 -10.13
N GLU A 341 -0.92 -14.98 -9.84
CA GLU A 341 -0.25 -14.87 -8.54
C GLU A 341 -0.93 -13.78 -7.69
N ASP A 342 -1.41 -14.20 -6.52
CA ASP A 342 -2.05 -13.36 -5.51
C ASP A 342 -1.03 -12.82 -4.50
N ILE A 343 -1.29 -11.68 -3.88
CA ILE A 343 -0.36 -11.05 -2.93
C ILE A 343 -0.99 -11.00 -1.53
N PHE A 344 -0.29 -11.53 -0.53
CA PHE A 344 -0.67 -11.42 0.88
C PHE A 344 0.28 -10.53 1.67
N VAL A 345 -0.25 -9.63 2.50
CA VAL A 345 0.52 -8.66 3.30
C VAL A 345 0.09 -8.69 4.77
N THR A 346 1.04 -8.84 5.68
CA THR A 346 0.79 -8.70 7.13
C THR A 346 0.78 -7.24 7.54
N ASN A 347 -0.06 -6.92 8.54
CA ASN A 347 -0.25 -5.57 9.04
C ASN A 347 -0.28 -5.50 10.58
N PHE A 348 -0.31 -4.27 11.12
CA PHE A 348 -0.40 -4.00 12.55
C PHE A 348 -1.75 -4.44 13.16
N SER A 349 -1.81 -4.60 14.49
CA SER A 349 -2.98 -5.13 15.21
C SER A 349 -4.26 -4.25 15.15
N ASP A 350 -4.14 -3.01 14.67
CA ASP A 350 -5.26 -2.11 14.35
C ASP A 350 -5.65 -2.06 12.86
N ASP A 351 -4.99 -2.86 12.02
CA ASP A 351 -5.31 -3.13 10.62
C ASP A 351 -5.80 -4.59 10.42
N VAL A 352 -5.95 -5.03 9.17
CA VAL A 352 -6.23 -6.42 8.81
C VAL A 352 -5.08 -6.92 7.93
N ASN A 353 -4.55 -8.11 8.15
CA ASN A 353 -3.61 -8.72 7.20
C ASN A 353 -4.37 -8.96 5.88
N THR A 354 -3.89 -8.38 4.79
CA THR A 354 -4.68 -8.21 3.56
C THR A 354 -4.28 -9.21 2.51
N LEU A 355 -5.27 -9.94 1.97
CA LEU A 355 -5.12 -10.79 0.80
C LEU A 355 -5.65 -10.05 -0.42
N TYR A 356 -4.76 -9.70 -1.34
CA TYR A 356 -5.11 -9.14 -2.62
C TYR A 356 -5.18 -10.29 -3.63
N ARG A 357 -6.40 -10.77 -3.95
CA ARG A 357 -6.54 -11.70 -5.07
C ARG A 357 -6.44 -10.93 -6.37
N ASN A 358 -5.64 -11.42 -7.29
CA ASN A 358 -5.51 -10.88 -8.64
C ASN A 358 -6.82 -11.12 -9.42
N GLN A 359 -6.94 -10.52 -10.60
CA GLN A 359 -8.16 -10.50 -11.42
C GLN A 359 -7.81 -10.72 -12.91
N GLY A 360 -6.59 -11.18 -13.20
CA GLY A 360 -5.90 -10.99 -14.47
C GLY A 360 -5.60 -9.53 -14.80
N HIS A 361 -4.77 -9.35 -15.84
CA HIS A 361 -4.49 -8.06 -16.50
C HIS A 361 -4.03 -6.93 -15.55
N GLY A 362 -3.25 -7.30 -14.54
CA GLY A 362 -2.62 -6.40 -13.59
C GLY A 362 -3.63 -5.60 -12.76
N SER A 363 -4.59 -6.28 -12.13
CA SER A 363 -5.50 -5.66 -11.16
C SER A 363 -5.93 -6.63 -10.08
N PHE A 364 -6.08 -6.14 -8.85
CA PHE A 364 -6.39 -6.93 -7.67
C PHE A 364 -7.67 -6.45 -6.97
N ALA A 365 -8.33 -7.37 -6.28
CA ALA A 365 -9.39 -7.09 -5.32
C ALA A 365 -8.97 -7.52 -3.91
N ASP A 366 -9.39 -6.77 -2.89
CA ASP A 366 -9.28 -7.21 -1.50
C ASP A 366 -10.18 -8.44 -1.28
N ALA A 367 -9.56 -9.61 -1.23
CA ALA A 367 -10.18 -10.91 -1.07
C ALA A 367 -10.13 -11.40 0.38
N THR A 368 -9.53 -10.64 1.30
CA THR A 368 -9.36 -10.98 2.73
C THR A 368 -10.65 -11.46 3.38
N HIS A 369 -11.76 -10.84 3.03
CA HIS A 369 -13.08 -11.17 3.55
C HIS A 369 -13.74 -12.34 2.80
N THR A 370 -13.59 -12.42 1.48
CA THR A 370 -14.16 -13.52 0.67
C THR A 370 -13.46 -14.86 0.89
N ALA A 371 -12.15 -14.83 1.13
CA ALA A 371 -11.33 -16.00 1.44
C ALA A 371 -11.31 -16.35 2.95
N GLY A 372 -12.19 -15.75 3.77
CA GLY A 372 -12.41 -16.16 5.17
C GLY A 372 -11.48 -15.56 6.25
N LEU A 373 -10.41 -14.86 5.87
CA LEU A 373 -9.39 -14.33 6.80
C LEU A 373 -9.88 -13.14 7.64
N GLY A 374 -10.79 -12.32 7.12
CA GLY A 374 -11.21 -11.04 7.71
C GLY A 374 -11.78 -11.12 9.13
N GLY A 375 -12.32 -12.28 9.53
CA GLY A 375 -12.83 -12.51 10.90
C GLY A 375 -11.79 -13.02 11.91
N ALA A 376 -10.57 -13.36 11.47
CA ALA A 376 -9.62 -14.15 12.26
C ALA A 376 -8.22 -13.51 12.43
N ALA A 377 -7.88 -12.50 11.64
CA ALA A 377 -6.59 -11.80 11.74
C ALA A 377 -6.43 -10.94 13.01
N ARG A 378 -7.52 -10.37 13.55
CA ARG A 378 -7.46 -9.52 14.75
C ARG A 378 -7.61 -10.32 16.05
N PRO A 379 -6.91 -9.95 17.14
CA PRO A 379 -6.14 -8.72 17.33
C PRO A 379 -4.62 -8.94 17.37
N LEU A 380 -4.10 -9.86 16.55
CA LEU A 380 -2.65 -10.14 16.50
C LEU A 380 -1.95 -9.15 15.55
N LEU A 381 -0.65 -8.95 15.78
CA LEU A 381 0.22 -8.11 14.95
C LEU A 381 1.06 -9.05 14.09
N GLY A 382 0.94 -9.00 12.76
CA GLY A 382 1.67 -9.89 11.85
C GLY A 382 3.03 -9.35 11.41
N TRP A 383 4.00 -10.24 11.22
CA TRP A 383 5.35 -9.97 10.69
C TRP A 383 5.64 -10.86 9.49
N SER A 384 6.53 -11.85 9.57
CA SER A 384 6.79 -12.76 8.45
C SER A 384 5.55 -13.58 8.08
N THR A 385 5.49 -14.03 6.82
CA THR A 385 4.35 -14.73 6.23
C THR A 385 4.82 -15.62 5.08
N ALA A 386 4.05 -16.66 4.75
CA ALA A 386 4.25 -17.48 3.57
C ALA A 386 2.92 -18.06 3.07
N LEU A 387 2.77 -18.14 1.75
CA LEU A 387 1.76 -18.95 1.06
C LEU A 387 2.42 -20.27 0.63
N ALA A 388 2.14 -21.35 1.37
CA ALA A 388 2.83 -22.63 1.24
C ALA A 388 1.93 -23.83 1.55
N ASP A 389 2.15 -24.94 0.85
CA ASP A 389 1.35 -26.17 0.92
C ASP A 389 1.81 -27.07 2.09
N PHE A 390 1.57 -26.64 3.34
CA PHE A 390 2.14 -27.30 4.53
C PHE A 390 1.62 -28.73 4.76
N ASN A 391 0.41 -29.03 4.29
CA ASN A 391 -0.19 -30.36 4.40
C ASN A 391 -0.02 -31.23 3.13
N LEU A 392 0.52 -30.66 2.05
CA LEU A 392 0.79 -31.31 0.75
C LEU A 392 -0.45 -31.83 0.00
N ASP A 393 -1.63 -31.20 0.13
CA ASP A 393 -2.85 -31.55 -0.63
C ASP A 393 -2.97 -30.87 -2.00
N GLY A 394 -2.20 -29.80 -2.25
CA GLY A 394 -2.19 -29.01 -3.48
C GLY A 394 -2.72 -27.57 -3.34
N TRP A 395 -3.24 -27.18 -2.18
CA TRP A 395 -3.66 -25.80 -1.89
C TRP A 395 -2.58 -25.05 -1.10
N LEU A 396 -2.35 -23.76 -1.40
CA LEU A 396 -1.43 -22.94 -0.60
C LEU A 396 -2.11 -22.53 0.71
N ASP A 397 -1.69 -23.11 1.82
CA ASP A 397 -2.02 -22.66 3.18
C ASP A 397 -1.29 -21.35 3.50
N LEU A 398 -1.72 -20.67 4.56
CA LEU A 398 -1.17 -19.37 4.95
C LEU A 398 -0.61 -19.40 6.38
N PHE A 399 0.69 -19.11 6.53
CA PHE A 399 1.35 -18.91 7.83
C PHE A 399 1.57 -17.43 8.13
N VAL A 400 1.43 -17.02 9.38
CA VAL A 400 1.77 -15.68 9.87
C VAL A 400 2.54 -15.77 11.20
N ALA A 401 3.72 -15.13 11.26
CA ALA A 401 4.47 -14.90 12.50
C ALA A 401 3.90 -13.69 13.27
N ASN A 402 3.81 -13.76 14.59
CA ASN A 402 3.15 -12.72 15.40
C ASN A 402 3.94 -12.27 16.64
N GLY A 403 3.73 -11.00 17.02
CA GLY A 403 4.28 -10.43 18.26
C GLY A 403 4.14 -8.92 18.30
N HIS A 404 3.62 -8.34 19.38
CA HIS A 404 3.37 -6.90 19.43
C HIS A 404 4.68 -6.09 19.48
N LEU A 405 4.57 -4.78 19.23
CA LEU A 405 5.66 -3.81 19.44
C LEU A 405 5.90 -3.41 20.92
N TYR A 406 4.93 -3.61 21.82
CA TYR A 406 4.87 -2.87 23.09
C TYR A 406 4.91 -3.77 24.34
N PRO A 407 6.06 -3.92 25.04
CA PRO A 407 6.17 -4.66 26.30
C PRO A 407 5.19 -4.22 27.38
N GLN A 408 4.78 -2.95 27.36
CA GLN A 408 3.88 -2.34 28.34
C GLN A 408 2.51 -3.05 28.40
N LEU A 409 2.10 -3.74 27.33
CA LEU A 409 0.88 -4.55 27.26
C LEU A 409 0.79 -5.63 28.34
N GLU A 410 1.92 -6.22 28.77
CA GLU A 410 1.92 -7.31 29.76
C GLU A 410 1.43 -6.86 31.15
N THR A 411 1.31 -5.55 31.37
CA THR A 411 0.81 -4.95 32.62
C THR A 411 -0.51 -4.20 32.47
N HIS A 412 -1.08 -4.09 31.26
CA HIS A 412 -2.20 -3.17 30.97
C HIS A 412 -3.49 -3.87 30.51
N PRO A 413 -4.68 -3.53 31.03
CA PRO A 413 -5.93 -4.27 30.79
C PRO A 413 -6.60 -3.99 29.43
N LEU A 414 -5.81 -3.76 28.36
CA LEU A 414 -6.34 -3.65 26.98
C LEU A 414 -6.94 -4.98 26.51
N GLY A 415 -6.36 -6.09 26.96
CA GLY A 415 -6.74 -7.43 26.50
C GLY A 415 -6.00 -7.89 25.24
N LEU A 416 -5.03 -7.11 24.79
CA LEU A 416 -3.93 -7.51 23.91
C LEU A 416 -2.77 -8.06 24.75
N SER A 417 -1.85 -8.80 24.14
CA SER A 417 -0.61 -9.27 24.74
C SER A 417 0.60 -8.84 23.91
N TYR A 418 1.75 -8.66 24.58
CA TYR A 418 3.02 -8.36 23.91
C TYR A 418 3.55 -9.61 23.19
N ARG A 419 3.69 -10.70 23.93
CA ARG A 419 3.89 -12.05 23.37
C ARG A 419 2.59 -12.54 22.73
N GLN A 420 2.70 -13.16 21.55
CA GLN A 420 1.58 -13.64 20.75
C GLN A 420 1.95 -15.00 20.14
N ARG A 421 0.95 -15.85 19.91
CA ARG A 421 1.12 -17.10 19.16
C ARG A 421 1.14 -16.80 17.66
N ASN A 422 1.88 -17.59 16.89
CA ASN A 422 1.82 -17.57 15.43
C ASN A 422 0.48 -18.15 14.94
N GLN A 423 0.13 -17.91 13.67
CA GLN A 423 -1.09 -18.43 13.05
C GLN A 423 -0.78 -19.29 11.83
N LEU A 424 -1.56 -20.36 11.65
CA LEU A 424 -1.71 -21.07 10.38
C LEU A 424 -3.19 -21.05 10.00
N TYR A 425 -3.47 -20.94 8.70
CA TYR A 425 -4.81 -21.02 8.14
C TYR A 425 -4.84 -22.08 7.05
N TRP A 426 -5.72 -23.07 7.20
CA TRP A 426 -5.96 -24.11 6.21
C TRP A 426 -6.74 -23.55 5.02
N ASN A 427 -6.17 -23.64 3.82
CA ASN A 427 -6.88 -23.35 2.57
C ASN A 427 -7.72 -24.54 2.15
N ARG A 428 -8.99 -24.30 1.78
CA ARG A 428 -9.94 -25.33 1.36
C ARG A 428 -10.66 -24.86 0.10
N ALA A 429 -9.99 -25.01 -1.04
CA ALA A 429 -10.44 -24.55 -2.35
C ALA A 429 -10.72 -23.04 -2.41
N GLY A 430 -9.69 -22.23 -2.14
CA GLY A 430 -9.76 -20.76 -2.19
C GLY A 430 -10.41 -20.11 -0.96
N VAL A 431 -10.58 -20.86 0.14
CA VAL A 431 -11.17 -20.35 1.39
C VAL A 431 -10.35 -20.82 2.57
N PHE A 432 -9.78 -19.86 3.31
CA PHE A 432 -8.99 -20.09 4.50
C PHE A 432 -9.86 -20.28 5.75
N ALA A 433 -9.44 -21.19 6.63
CA ALA A 433 -9.99 -21.37 7.97
C ALA A 433 -8.87 -21.42 9.03
N PRO A 434 -9.00 -20.73 10.19
CA PRO A 434 -7.95 -20.72 11.21
C PRO A 434 -7.73 -22.12 11.80
N ALA A 435 -6.46 -22.55 11.82
CA ALA A 435 -6.08 -23.90 12.21
C ALA A 435 -5.65 -23.99 13.69
N ALA A 436 -6.00 -25.09 14.36
CA ALA A 436 -5.63 -25.38 15.75
C ALA A 436 -4.46 -26.37 15.84
N ILE A 437 -3.28 -25.95 15.37
CA ILE A 437 -2.12 -26.85 15.21
C ILE A 437 -1.30 -26.95 16.48
N ALA A 438 -1.11 -28.19 16.94
CA ALA A 438 -0.19 -28.52 18.02
C ALA A 438 1.24 -28.16 17.62
N GLY A 439 1.94 -27.43 18.49
CA GLY A 439 3.28 -26.88 18.26
C GLY A 439 3.28 -25.36 18.05
N LEU A 440 2.15 -24.75 17.64
CA LEU A 440 2.06 -23.31 17.39
C LEU A 440 1.47 -22.51 18.57
N GLU A 441 1.18 -23.13 19.72
CA GLU A 441 0.56 -22.46 20.86
C GLU A 441 1.52 -21.56 21.68
N ALA A 442 2.81 -21.57 21.37
CA ALA A 442 3.83 -20.82 22.10
C ALA A 442 3.72 -19.30 21.85
N GLU A 443 3.41 -18.53 22.90
CA GLU A 443 3.42 -17.07 22.81
C GLU A 443 4.87 -16.54 22.84
N ARG A 444 5.27 -15.87 21.75
CA ARG A 444 6.61 -15.29 21.49
C ARG A 444 6.49 -13.85 20.99
N VAL A 445 7.63 -13.20 20.74
CA VAL A 445 7.68 -11.90 20.07
C VAL A 445 8.32 -12.10 18.70
N SER A 446 7.64 -12.86 17.84
CA SER A 446 8.18 -13.26 16.54
C SER A 446 8.29 -12.07 15.58
N ARG A 447 9.26 -12.15 14.67
CA ARG A 447 9.57 -11.13 13.66
C ARG A 447 9.74 -11.79 12.28
N GLY A 448 10.98 -11.90 11.79
CA GLY A 448 11.28 -12.62 10.56
C GLY A 448 11.15 -14.12 10.75
N ALA A 449 10.94 -14.81 9.64
CA ALA A 449 10.94 -16.26 9.57
C ALA A 449 11.37 -16.69 8.16
N ALA A 450 12.17 -17.75 8.08
CA ALA A 450 12.53 -18.43 6.84
C ALA A 450 11.85 -19.80 6.79
N PHE A 451 11.57 -20.26 5.57
CA PHE A 451 10.81 -21.48 5.28
C PHE A 451 11.64 -22.43 4.42
N GLY A 452 11.53 -23.74 4.62
CA GLY A 452 12.30 -24.72 3.87
C GLY A 452 12.22 -26.12 4.47
N ASP A 453 12.39 -27.15 3.65
CA ASP A 453 12.53 -28.54 4.09
C ASP A 453 14.00 -28.78 4.51
N TYR A 454 14.30 -28.72 5.82
CA TYR A 454 15.69 -28.73 6.31
C TYR A 454 16.23 -30.14 6.58
N ASP A 455 15.36 -31.16 6.71
CA ASP A 455 15.75 -32.57 6.79
C ASP A 455 15.39 -33.44 5.56
N ASN A 456 15.07 -32.79 4.43
CA ASN A 456 14.89 -33.34 3.08
C ASN A 456 13.86 -34.50 3.02
N ASP A 457 12.81 -34.34 3.82
CA ASP A 457 11.79 -35.34 4.15
C ASP A 457 10.51 -35.16 3.29
N GLY A 458 10.27 -33.94 2.82
CA GLY A 458 9.22 -33.60 1.86
C GLY A 458 8.10 -32.69 2.37
N ASP A 459 8.03 -32.41 3.68
CA ASP A 459 7.17 -31.34 4.22
C ASP A 459 7.96 -30.11 4.67
N LEU A 460 7.27 -28.96 4.78
CA LEU A 460 7.92 -27.65 4.90
C LEU A 460 8.05 -27.18 6.34
N ASP A 461 9.28 -26.90 6.77
CA ASP A 461 9.61 -26.39 8.10
C ASP A 461 9.64 -24.87 8.17
N ILE A 462 9.66 -24.35 9.41
CA ILE A 462 9.70 -22.92 9.68
C ILE A 462 10.75 -22.63 10.76
N VAL A 463 11.69 -21.72 10.47
CA VAL A 463 12.53 -21.12 11.52
C VAL A 463 12.11 -19.67 11.75
N VAL A 464 11.75 -19.36 13.00
CA VAL A 464 11.17 -18.06 13.39
C VAL A 464 12.13 -17.33 14.33
N ASN A 465 12.56 -16.13 13.94
CA ASN A 465 13.36 -15.25 14.78
C ASN A 465 12.46 -14.52 15.79
N ASN A 466 12.78 -14.67 17.09
CA ASN A 466 12.02 -14.12 18.20
C ASN A 466 12.81 -12.99 18.89
N LEU A 467 12.23 -11.79 18.98
CA LEU A 467 12.89 -10.59 19.50
C LEU A 467 13.27 -10.73 20.98
N ASN A 468 14.57 -10.65 21.28
CA ASN A 468 15.13 -10.81 22.63
C ASN A 468 14.85 -12.20 23.27
N ASP A 469 14.75 -13.25 22.44
CA ASP A 469 14.55 -14.65 22.82
C ASP A 469 15.33 -15.58 21.86
N ARG A 470 15.21 -16.91 22.03
CA ARG A 470 15.75 -17.92 21.11
C ARG A 470 14.88 -18.02 19.85
N PRO A 471 15.45 -18.35 18.67
CA PRO A 471 14.65 -18.72 17.51
C PRO A 471 13.86 -20.01 17.78
N SER A 472 12.70 -20.17 17.16
CA SER A 472 11.94 -21.42 17.15
C SER A 472 12.07 -22.08 15.79
N LEU A 473 12.81 -23.18 15.72
CA LEU A 473 12.83 -24.12 14.60
C LEU A 473 11.68 -25.11 14.81
N LEU A 474 10.63 -24.92 14.03
CA LEU A 474 9.39 -25.66 14.06
C LEU A 474 9.46 -26.68 12.92
N ARG A 475 9.91 -27.91 13.21
CA ARG A 475 9.85 -28.97 12.21
C ARG A 475 8.40 -29.39 12.04
N ASN A 476 7.97 -29.56 10.80
CA ASN A 476 6.72 -30.20 10.47
C ASN A 476 6.85 -31.73 10.71
N ASP A 477 5.72 -32.38 10.99
CA ASP A 477 5.71 -33.72 11.60
C ASP A 477 4.54 -34.53 11.01
N GLY A 478 4.55 -34.66 9.68
CA GLY A 478 3.68 -35.55 8.92
C GLY A 478 2.70 -34.87 7.97
N GLY A 479 3.07 -33.75 7.35
CA GLY A 479 2.49 -33.31 6.08
C GLY A 479 2.87 -34.25 4.93
N ASN A 480 4.09 -34.79 4.95
CA ASN A 480 4.68 -35.78 4.03
C ASN A 480 3.96 -37.15 3.96
N ARG A 481 2.84 -37.29 4.67
CA ARG A 481 1.92 -38.42 4.55
C ARG A 481 1.10 -38.35 3.26
N ASN A 482 0.86 -37.14 2.76
CA ASN A 482 0.41 -36.90 1.39
C ASN A 482 1.61 -37.01 0.42
N HIS A 483 1.33 -37.26 -0.85
CA HIS A 483 2.37 -37.32 -1.87
C HIS A 483 2.82 -35.92 -2.29
N TRP A 484 4.08 -35.82 -2.71
CA TRP A 484 4.75 -34.55 -3.00
C TRP A 484 5.74 -34.66 -4.15
N LEU A 485 6.18 -33.51 -4.66
CA LEU A 485 7.29 -33.40 -5.61
C LEU A 485 8.07 -32.11 -5.38
N GLY A 486 9.35 -32.24 -5.05
CA GLY A 486 10.28 -31.12 -4.93
C GLY A 486 11.10 -30.94 -6.21
N LEU A 487 11.44 -29.70 -6.54
CA LEU A 487 12.25 -29.35 -7.71
C LEU A 487 13.38 -28.39 -7.32
N ASP A 488 14.59 -28.83 -7.61
CA ASP A 488 15.83 -28.06 -7.54
C ASP A 488 16.15 -27.59 -8.97
N LEU A 489 16.17 -26.27 -9.18
CA LEU A 489 16.20 -25.65 -10.51
C LEU A 489 17.49 -24.85 -10.71
N VAL A 490 18.24 -25.16 -11.78
CA VAL A 490 19.46 -24.43 -12.15
C VAL A 490 19.37 -23.96 -13.60
N GLY A 491 19.53 -22.66 -13.82
CA GLY A 491 19.46 -22.01 -15.13
C GLY A 491 20.64 -22.31 -16.04
N ALA A 492 20.55 -21.85 -17.29
CA ALA A 492 21.61 -22.06 -18.28
C ALA A 492 22.97 -21.55 -17.77
N GLN A 493 23.99 -22.38 -17.99
CA GLN A 493 25.40 -22.20 -17.58
C GLN A 493 25.69 -22.39 -16.08
N GLY A 494 24.69 -22.71 -15.24
CA GLY A 494 24.89 -23.02 -13.81
C GLY A 494 24.29 -22.03 -12.82
N ARG A 495 23.76 -20.91 -13.34
CA ARG A 495 23.19 -19.78 -12.60
C ARG A 495 21.92 -20.15 -11.81
N ASP A 496 21.56 -19.37 -10.81
CA ASP A 496 20.27 -19.50 -10.10
C ASP A 496 19.09 -19.38 -11.10
N ALA A 497 17.96 -20.00 -10.77
CA ALA A 497 16.73 -20.06 -11.56
C ALA A 497 15.58 -19.26 -10.93
N MET A 498 15.88 -18.29 -10.06
CA MET A 498 14.89 -17.36 -9.49
C MET A 498 14.00 -16.74 -10.58
N GLY A 499 12.71 -16.60 -10.27
CA GLY A 499 11.69 -16.14 -11.22
C GLY A 499 11.11 -17.25 -12.12
N ALA A 500 11.74 -18.43 -12.22
CA ALA A 500 11.24 -19.54 -13.03
C ALA A 500 9.84 -19.98 -12.59
N VAL A 501 8.92 -20.11 -13.55
CA VAL A 501 7.55 -20.56 -13.31
C VAL A 501 7.42 -22.04 -13.64
N VAL A 502 6.98 -22.82 -12.65
CA VAL A 502 6.68 -24.24 -12.79
C VAL A 502 5.18 -24.45 -12.84
N ARG A 503 4.73 -25.21 -13.83
CA ARG A 503 3.35 -25.71 -13.96
C ARG A 503 3.38 -27.24 -13.88
N LEU A 504 2.48 -27.82 -13.10
CA LEU A 504 2.41 -29.25 -12.83
C LEU A 504 0.98 -29.74 -13.04
N TRP A 505 0.81 -30.82 -13.81
CA TRP A 505 -0.51 -31.42 -14.06
C TRP A 505 -0.64 -32.72 -13.27
N VAL A 506 -1.69 -32.80 -12.44
CA VAL A 506 -1.95 -33.93 -11.52
C VAL A 506 -3.43 -34.30 -11.57
N GLY A 507 -3.75 -35.28 -12.41
CA GLY A 507 -5.12 -35.63 -12.79
C GLY A 507 -5.78 -34.50 -13.57
N ASP A 508 -6.96 -34.06 -13.12
CA ASP A 508 -7.70 -32.93 -13.71
C ASP A 508 -7.23 -31.56 -13.19
N ARG A 509 -6.22 -31.49 -12.31
CA ARG A 509 -5.67 -30.23 -11.76
C ARG A 509 -4.43 -29.78 -12.52
N GLU A 510 -4.30 -28.47 -12.71
CA GLU A 510 -3.03 -27.78 -12.94
C GLU A 510 -2.67 -27.03 -11.64
N LEU A 511 -1.41 -27.11 -11.21
CA LEU A 511 -0.86 -26.37 -10.07
C LEU A 511 0.30 -25.50 -10.58
N ARG A 512 0.39 -24.25 -10.12
CA ARG A 512 1.46 -23.31 -10.49
C ARG A 512 2.24 -22.84 -9.26
N ARG A 513 3.57 -22.77 -9.37
CA ARG A 513 4.48 -22.21 -8.35
C ARG A 513 5.65 -21.52 -9.03
N ARG A 514 6.27 -20.52 -8.38
CA ARG A 514 7.47 -19.80 -8.85
C ARG A 514 8.67 -20.06 -7.94
N ALA A 515 9.87 -20.16 -8.51
CA ALA A 515 11.12 -20.18 -7.75
C ALA A 515 11.42 -18.78 -7.19
N LYS A 516 11.53 -18.66 -5.87
CA LYS A 516 11.72 -17.40 -5.13
C LYS A 516 12.46 -17.66 -3.82
N ARG A 517 13.26 -16.70 -3.34
CA ARG A 517 13.94 -16.76 -2.02
C ARG A 517 13.52 -15.63 -1.08
N GLY A 518 13.51 -14.38 -1.56
CA GLY A 518 13.16 -13.21 -0.77
C GLY A 518 11.64 -13.03 -0.64
N TYR A 519 11.09 -13.42 0.50
CA TYR A 519 9.68 -13.20 0.88
C TYR A 519 9.51 -13.27 2.42
N GLY A 520 8.32 -12.95 2.90
CA GLY A 520 8.02 -12.80 4.32
C GLY A 520 8.50 -11.44 4.86
N TYR A 521 9.12 -11.43 6.05
CA TYR A 521 9.66 -10.23 6.68
C TYR A 521 11.18 -10.35 6.87
N LEU A 522 11.93 -9.51 6.12
CA LEU A 522 13.39 -9.35 6.15
C LEU A 522 14.21 -10.64 5.95
N SER A 523 13.60 -11.69 5.39
CA SER A 523 14.13 -13.05 5.40
C SER A 523 14.31 -13.62 3.99
N SER A 524 15.15 -14.65 3.90
CA SER A 524 15.37 -15.42 2.68
C SER A 524 15.07 -16.90 2.96
N SER A 525 14.34 -17.55 2.08
CA SER A 525 13.89 -18.94 2.25
C SER A 525 14.53 -19.88 1.24
N ASP A 526 14.23 -21.18 1.37
CA ASP A 526 14.56 -22.20 0.39
C ASP A 526 14.09 -21.78 -1.02
N GLY A 527 14.98 -21.88 -2.01
CA GLY A 527 14.69 -21.55 -3.41
C GLY A 527 14.08 -22.72 -4.20
N ARG A 528 14.08 -23.94 -3.63
CA ARG A 528 13.54 -25.14 -4.27
C ARG A 528 12.00 -25.09 -4.27
N VAL A 529 11.39 -25.54 -5.36
CA VAL A 529 9.94 -25.48 -5.55
C VAL A 529 9.28 -26.78 -5.08
N LEU A 530 8.38 -26.70 -4.11
CA LEU A 530 7.66 -27.85 -3.54
C LEU A 530 6.18 -27.85 -3.98
N PHE A 531 5.69 -29.02 -4.39
CA PHE A 531 4.27 -29.26 -4.72
C PHE A 531 3.68 -30.37 -3.84
N GLY A 532 2.55 -30.09 -3.20
CA GLY A 532 1.65 -31.12 -2.69
C GLY A 532 0.82 -31.76 -3.80
N LEU A 533 0.57 -33.06 -3.66
CA LEU A 533 -0.18 -33.88 -4.63
C LEU A 533 -1.39 -34.58 -4.00
N GLY A 534 -1.53 -34.55 -2.66
CA GLY A 534 -2.55 -35.28 -1.91
C GLY A 534 -2.40 -36.80 -2.07
N ASP A 535 -3.50 -37.50 -2.33
CA ASP A 535 -3.53 -38.95 -2.62
C ASP A 535 -2.89 -39.33 -3.99
N ALA A 536 -2.45 -38.37 -4.81
CA ALA A 536 -2.01 -38.65 -6.17
C ALA A 536 -0.59 -39.24 -6.24
N THR A 537 -0.51 -40.52 -6.60
CA THR A 537 0.75 -41.28 -6.76
C THR A 537 1.49 -41.02 -8.08
N THR A 538 0.93 -40.21 -8.98
CA THR A 538 1.47 -39.91 -10.30
C THR A 538 1.16 -38.48 -10.73
N VAL A 539 2.07 -37.91 -11.52
CA VAL A 539 1.95 -36.59 -12.17
C VAL A 539 2.03 -36.82 -13.68
N GLU A 540 1.18 -36.15 -14.46
CA GLU A 540 1.13 -36.28 -15.92
C GLU A 540 2.39 -35.68 -16.56
N LYS A 541 2.64 -34.38 -16.31
CA LYS A 541 3.85 -33.67 -16.76
C LYS A 541 4.20 -32.49 -15.85
N ILE A 542 5.43 -32.03 -15.95
CA ILE A 542 5.91 -30.72 -15.49
C ILE A 542 6.24 -29.87 -16.72
N GLU A 543 6.02 -28.56 -16.63
CA GLU A 543 6.46 -27.55 -17.60
C GLU A 543 7.16 -26.42 -16.83
N VAL A 544 8.39 -26.10 -17.20
CA VAL A 544 9.20 -25.04 -16.58
C VAL A 544 9.42 -23.93 -17.61
N ARG A 545 8.92 -22.72 -17.34
CA ARG A 545 9.31 -21.47 -18.01
C ARG A 545 10.52 -20.91 -17.26
N TRP A 546 11.70 -21.04 -17.85
CA TRP A 546 12.94 -20.50 -17.33
C TRP A 546 13.00 -18.97 -17.54
N PRO A 547 13.80 -18.21 -16.74
CA PRO A 547 13.98 -16.77 -16.92
C PRO A 547 14.52 -16.39 -18.32
N SER A 548 15.25 -17.31 -18.96
CA SER A 548 15.70 -17.20 -20.36
C SER A 548 14.58 -17.18 -21.42
N GLY A 549 13.30 -17.20 -21.01
CA GLY A 549 12.13 -17.37 -21.88
C GLY A 549 12.00 -18.78 -22.44
N ARG A 550 12.91 -19.70 -22.12
CA ARG A 550 12.88 -21.09 -22.56
C ARG A 550 11.78 -21.87 -21.82
N ILE A 551 11.11 -22.76 -22.53
CA ILE A 551 10.19 -23.75 -21.93
C ILE A 551 10.79 -25.15 -22.07
N GLU A 552 10.79 -25.92 -20.97
CA GLU A 552 11.12 -27.35 -20.98
C GLU A 552 10.02 -28.18 -20.30
N VAL A 553 9.81 -29.41 -20.78
CA VAL A 553 8.71 -30.30 -20.34
C VAL A 553 9.27 -31.65 -19.92
N VAL A 554 8.80 -32.15 -18.76
CA VAL A 554 9.14 -33.46 -18.21
C VAL A 554 7.86 -34.28 -18.07
N GLU A 555 7.68 -35.25 -18.96
CA GLU A 555 6.57 -36.20 -18.92
C GLU A 555 6.78 -37.24 -17.80
N ARG A 556 5.76 -37.46 -16.97
CA ARG A 556 5.72 -38.50 -15.92
C ARG A 556 6.93 -38.52 -14.97
N PRO A 557 7.17 -37.43 -14.20
CA PRO A 557 8.24 -37.37 -13.21
C PRO A 557 8.05 -38.41 -12.09
N GLN A 558 9.13 -38.68 -11.36
CA GLN A 558 9.09 -39.52 -10.16
C GLN A 558 8.72 -38.66 -8.94
N VAL A 559 7.65 -39.02 -8.24
CA VAL A 559 7.15 -38.32 -7.03
C VAL A 559 7.84 -38.81 -5.74
N GLY A 560 7.57 -38.13 -4.62
CA GLY A 560 8.11 -38.44 -3.29
C GLY A 560 9.64 -38.33 -3.24
N ARG A 561 10.17 -37.21 -3.75
CA ARG A 561 11.60 -36.86 -3.85
C ARG A 561 11.77 -35.45 -4.42
N TYR A 562 12.99 -34.93 -4.32
CA TYR A 562 13.49 -33.84 -5.16
C TYR A 562 13.99 -34.34 -6.52
N LEU A 563 13.72 -33.56 -7.57
CA LEU A 563 14.38 -33.68 -8.87
C LEU A 563 15.24 -32.46 -9.14
N LEU A 564 16.50 -32.68 -9.52
CA LEU A 564 17.38 -31.63 -10.02
C LEU A 564 17.12 -31.45 -11.53
N MET A 565 16.71 -30.26 -11.92
CA MET A 565 16.53 -29.84 -13.31
C MET A 565 17.58 -28.79 -13.67
N ARG A 566 18.33 -29.03 -14.74
CA ARG A 566 19.27 -28.04 -15.29
C ARG A 566 18.84 -27.65 -16.68
N GLU A 567 18.72 -26.35 -16.95
CA GLU A 567 18.21 -25.83 -18.23
C GLU A 567 18.98 -26.44 -19.42
N GLY A 568 18.26 -27.12 -20.32
CA GLY A 568 18.84 -27.79 -21.48
C GLY A 568 19.36 -29.21 -21.25
N SER A 569 19.33 -29.71 -20.01
CA SER A 569 19.78 -31.05 -19.64
C SER A 569 18.65 -31.99 -19.20
N GLY A 570 17.45 -31.44 -18.91
CA GLY A 570 16.32 -32.20 -18.38
C GLY A 570 16.42 -32.45 -16.86
N ALA A 571 15.64 -33.42 -16.38
CA ALA A 571 15.51 -33.75 -14.96
C ALA A 571 16.25 -35.05 -14.57
N VAL A 572 16.89 -35.04 -13.41
CA VAL A 572 17.42 -36.24 -12.73
C VAL A 572 16.93 -36.29 -11.28
N VAL A 573 16.93 -37.46 -10.65
CA VAL A 573 16.65 -37.58 -9.21
C VAL A 573 17.84 -37.04 -8.43
N ALA A 574 17.59 -36.19 -7.44
CA ALA A 574 18.63 -35.75 -6.50
C ALA A 574 18.92 -36.86 -5.47
N ASP A 575 20.20 -37.04 -5.10
CA ASP A 575 20.65 -38.08 -4.16
C ASP A 575 21.47 -37.44 -3.02
N TYR A 576 20.75 -36.88 -2.04
CA TYR A 576 21.34 -36.18 -0.89
C TYR A 576 21.76 -37.13 0.26
N ASN A 577 21.61 -38.46 0.10
CA ASN A 577 21.41 -39.38 1.24
C ASN A 577 22.50 -40.45 1.46
N ASN A 578 23.76 -40.17 1.11
CA ASN A 578 24.90 -41.06 1.33
C ASN A 578 26.04 -40.29 2.03
N PRO A 579 26.14 -40.35 3.38
CA PRO A 579 26.47 -41.62 4.02
C PRO A 579 25.80 -41.97 5.38
N VAL A 580 25.08 -43.10 5.40
CA VAL A 580 24.95 -44.12 6.49
C VAL A 580 24.30 -43.75 7.86
N SER A 581 23.31 -44.55 8.27
CA SER A 581 22.30 -44.32 9.35
C SER A 581 22.28 -45.34 10.52
N VAL A 582 21.80 -44.97 11.74
CA VAL A 582 21.13 -45.82 12.80
C VAL A 582 20.20 -44.95 13.70
N VAL A 583 19.13 -45.50 14.34
CA VAL A 583 17.99 -44.80 15.04
C VAL A 583 17.49 -45.59 16.31
N PRO A 584 16.38 -45.31 17.08
CA PRO A 584 15.72 -44.11 17.70
C PRO A 584 15.70 -44.22 19.30
N SER A 585 14.72 -43.95 20.24
CA SER A 585 13.27 -43.55 20.32
C SER A 585 12.72 -43.24 21.78
N VAL A 586 11.73 -42.31 21.98
CA VAL A 586 10.65 -42.13 23.05
C VAL A 586 10.92 -42.12 24.61
N PRO A 587 10.00 -41.65 25.53
CA PRO A 587 8.75 -40.83 25.45
C PRO A 587 8.51 -39.69 26.55
N GLU A 588 7.33 -39.03 26.46
CA GLU A 588 6.65 -37.90 27.21
C GLU A 588 6.16 -38.14 28.69
N PRO A 589 5.65 -37.15 29.53
CA PRO A 589 4.34 -36.42 29.34
C PRO A 589 3.99 -35.05 30.07
N VAL A 590 3.14 -34.23 29.41
CA VAL A 590 1.91 -33.43 29.79
C VAL A 590 1.60 -32.89 31.24
N LEU A 591 1.23 -31.58 31.40
CA LEU A 591 -0.04 -31.08 32.05
C LEU A 591 -0.27 -29.53 32.21
N GLN A 592 -1.38 -29.03 31.64
CA GLN A 592 -2.34 -27.92 31.99
C GLN A 592 -2.01 -26.67 32.88
N ASN A 593 -2.66 -25.53 32.53
CA ASN A 593 -2.85 -24.33 33.39
C ASN A 593 -4.27 -23.69 33.13
N PRO A 594 -4.95 -23.00 34.07
CA PRO A 594 -6.38 -22.68 33.96
C PRO A 594 -6.73 -21.22 33.60
N ALA A 595 -7.94 -21.00 33.06
CA ALA A 595 -8.44 -19.69 32.64
C ALA A 595 -8.88 -18.77 33.79
N VAL A 596 -8.46 -17.50 33.75
CA VAL A 596 -8.84 -16.45 34.72
C VAL A 596 -10.27 -15.96 34.46
N ARG A 597 -11.14 -16.04 35.48
CA ARG A 597 -12.49 -15.45 35.46
C ARG A 597 -12.48 -14.04 36.06
N ILE A 598 -12.87 -13.04 35.27
CA ILE A 598 -13.18 -11.69 35.76
C ILE A 598 -14.59 -11.71 36.38
N ALA A 599 -14.75 -11.10 37.56
CA ALA A 599 -16.02 -11.05 38.27
C ALA A 599 -17.04 -10.11 37.58
N ALA A 600 -18.33 -10.46 37.67
CA ALA A 600 -19.41 -9.60 37.19
C ALA A 600 -19.63 -8.39 38.10
N VAL A 601 -19.92 -7.23 37.52
CA VAL A 601 -20.19 -5.98 38.24
C VAL A 601 -21.70 -5.72 38.25
N GLU A 602 -22.33 -5.62 39.42
CA GLU A 602 -23.77 -5.34 39.49
C GLU A 602 -24.13 -3.90 39.06
N PRO A 603 -25.30 -3.68 38.43
CA PRO A 603 -25.77 -2.34 38.07
C PRO A 603 -25.95 -1.43 39.29
N LYS A 604 -25.03 -0.47 39.44
CA LYS A 604 -25.04 0.54 40.52
C LYS A 604 -26.42 1.23 40.70
N PRO A 605 -26.99 1.25 41.92
CA PRO A 605 -28.23 1.98 42.20
C PRO A 605 -28.14 3.47 41.84
N GLY A 606 -29.21 4.00 41.26
CA GLY A 606 -29.35 5.42 40.92
C GLY A 606 -28.69 5.88 39.62
N TRP A 607 -28.00 5.00 38.88
CA TRP A 607 -27.39 5.36 37.58
C TRP A 607 -28.40 5.28 36.43
N THR A 608 -28.41 6.30 35.57
CA THR A 608 -29.19 6.37 34.32
C THR A 608 -28.42 5.73 33.15
N PRO A 609 -29.09 5.39 32.03
CA PRO A 609 -28.42 4.93 30.81
C PRO A 609 -27.29 5.87 30.35
N SER A 610 -27.51 7.19 30.36
CA SER A 610 -26.50 8.19 30.00
C SER A 610 -25.25 8.13 30.89
N MET A 611 -25.41 7.93 32.21
CA MET A 611 -24.27 7.77 33.13
C MET A 611 -23.47 6.49 32.87
N TYR A 612 -24.14 5.41 32.44
CA TYR A 612 -23.45 4.19 31.99
C TYR A 612 -22.74 4.41 30.65
N TYR A 613 -23.34 5.14 29.71
CA TYR A 613 -22.74 5.50 28.43
C TYR A 613 -21.49 6.37 28.61
N GLU A 614 -21.58 7.49 29.34
CA GLU A 614 -20.44 8.36 29.67
C GLU A 614 -19.29 7.57 30.32
N ARG A 615 -19.61 6.70 31.28
CA ARG A 615 -18.59 5.87 31.94
C ARG A 615 -18.01 4.81 31.00
N ALA A 616 -18.81 4.23 30.11
CA ALA A 616 -18.36 3.25 29.13
C ALA A 616 -17.44 3.90 28.09
N SER A 617 -17.82 5.05 27.53
CA SER A 617 -17.01 5.82 26.58
C SER A 617 -15.70 6.30 27.22
N ALA A 618 -15.73 6.73 28.49
CA ALA A 618 -14.51 7.09 29.23
C ALA A 618 -13.57 5.91 29.51
N LEU A 619 -14.11 4.69 29.68
CA LEU A 619 -13.30 3.47 29.80
C LEU A 619 -12.78 2.99 28.43
N TYR A 620 -13.58 3.11 27.37
CA TYR A 620 -13.19 2.83 25.99
C TYR A 620 -12.03 3.74 25.54
N ALA A 621 -12.10 5.05 25.81
CA ALA A 621 -11.02 6.00 25.53
C ALA A 621 -9.74 5.74 26.35
N GLN A 622 -9.82 4.97 27.45
CA GLN A 622 -8.67 4.47 28.22
C GLN A 622 -8.18 3.09 27.72
N GLY A 623 -8.74 2.58 26.62
CA GLY A 623 -8.46 1.25 26.08
C GLY A 623 -9.00 0.08 26.92
N ARG A 624 -9.81 0.32 27.96
CA ARG A 624 -10.18 -0.67 28.99
C ARG A 624 -11.35 -1.56 28.56
N TYR A 625 -11.30 -2.07 27.34
CA TYR A 625 -12.41 -2.70 26.62
C TYR A 625 -13.06 -3.86 27.37
N ARG A 626 -12.28 -4.71 28.04
CA ARG A 626 -12.79 -5.82 28.86
C ARG A 626 -13.59 -5.34 30.07
N GLU A 627 -13.18 -4.23 30.71
CA GLU A 627 -13.94 -3.60 31.80
C GLU A 627 -15.20 -2.89 31.29
N THR A 628 -15.12 -2.22 30.13
CA THR A 628 -16.28 -1.58 29.48
C THR A 628 -17.35 -2.61 29.16
N LEU A 629 -16.98 -3.76 28.58
CA LEU A 629 -17.91 -4.85 28.29
C LEU A 629 -18.49 -5.49 29.57
N ALA A 630 -17.68 -5.63 30.63
CA ALA A 630 -18.14 -6.13 31.93
C ALA A 630 -19.12 -5.19 32.64
N LEU A 631 -18.95 -3.86 32.47
CA LEU A 631 -19.90 -2.85 32.92
C LEU A 631 -21.22 -2.90 32.11
N LEU A 632 -21.13 -3.06 30.78
CA LEU A 632 -22.30 -2.98 29.89
C LEU A 632 -23.16 -4.25 29.90
N ARG A 633 -22.58 -5.46 29.89
CA ARG A 633 -23.33 -6.73 29.81
C ARG A 633 -24.56 -6.84 30.75
N PRO A 634 -24.47 -6.58 32.07
CA PRO A 634 -25.62 -6.65 32.98
C PRO A 634 -26.55 -5.43 32.88
N VAL A 635 -26.09 -4.32 32.28
CA VAL A 635 -26.86 -3.09 32.09
C VAL A 635 -27.72 -3.18 30.82
N LEU A 636 -27.21 -3.78 29.74
CA LEU A 636 -27.99 -4.07 28.51
C LEU A 636 -29.20 -4.96 28.80
N ALA A 637 -29.04 -5.98 29.65
CA ALA A 637 -30.14 -6.85 30.10
C ALA A 637 -31.21 -6.11 30.92
N ARG A 638 -30.86 -4.99 31.56
CA ARG A 638 -31.76 -4.12 32.33
C ARG A 638 -32.43 -3.05 31.47
N TYR A 639 -31.74 -2.56 30.44
CA TYR A 639 -32.17 -1.48 29.58
C TYR A 639 -32.08 -1.88 28.09
N PRO A 640 -32.84 -2.91 27.64
CA PRO A 640 -32.69 -3.50 26.31
C PRO A 640 -33.02 -2.54 25.16
N ARG A 641 -33.77 -1.46 25.40
CA ARG A 641 -34.17 -0.46 24.40
C ARG A 641 -33.25 0.76 24.29
N GLU A 642 -32.16 0.82 25.06
CA GLU A 642 -31.26 1.98 25.04
C GLU A 642 -30.23 1.82 23.92
N THR A 643 -30.54 2.35 22.74
CA THR A 643 -29.75 2.23 21.51
C THR A 643 -28.30 2.68 21.69
N GLN A 644 -28.05 3.76 22.44
CA GLN A 644 -26.69 4.26 22.76
C GLN A 644 -25.84 3.25 23.55
N LEU A 645 -26.44 2.47 24.46
CA LEU A 645 -25.71 1.45 25.23
C LEU A 645 -25.31 0.25 24.37
N HIS A 646 -26.17 -0.12 23.41
CA HIS A 646 -25.88 -1.17 22.43
C HIS A 646 -24.81 -0.70 21.43
N TYR A 647 -24.85 0.57 21.01
CA TYR A 647 -23.82 1.17 20.16
C TYR A 647 -22.44 1.09 20.81
N ILE A 648 -22.24 1.64 22.02
CA ILE A 648 -20.92 1.59 22.69
C ILE A 648 -20.48 0.15 23.01
N ALA A 649 -21.41 -0.77 23.30
CA ALA A 649 -21.09 -2.19 23.44
C ALA A 649 -20.61 -2.82 22.11
N GLY A 650 -21.26 -2.48 20.99
CA GLY A 650 -20.85 -2.89 19.65
C GLY A 650 -19.48 -2.34 19.25
N VAL A 651 -19.22 -1.05 19.50
CA VAL A 651 -17.90 -0.40 19.28
C VAL A 651 -16.81 -1.07 20.11
N VAL A 652 -17.08 -1.38 21.39
CA VAL A 652 -16.14 -2.11 22.27
C VAL A 652 -15.86 -3.52 21.78
N LEU A 653 -16.85 -4.23 21.23
CA LEU A 653 -16.68 -5.57 20.68
C LEU A 653 -15.95 -5.53 19.33
N TYR A 654 -16.31 -4.59 18.45
CA TYR A 654 -15.71 -4.39 17.12
C TYR A 654 -14.28 -3.85 17.21
N SER A 655 -14.12 -2.56 17.53
CA SER A 655 -12.83 -1.86 17.52
C SER A 655 -11.95 -2.18 18.72
N GLY A 656 -12.56 -2.52 19.86
CA GLY A 656 -11.80 -2.80 21.09
C GLY A 656 -11.34 -4.25 21.24
N LEU A 657 -12.08 -5.23 20.70
CA LEU A 657 -11.87 -6.65 21.01
C LEU A 657 -11.84 -7.59 19.80
N GLY A 658 -12.14 -7.14 18.58
CA GLY A 658 -12.19 -7.99 17.38
C GLY A 658 -13.32 -9.04 17.38
N ARG A 659 -14.31 -8.92 18.28
CA ARG A 659 -15.37 -9.92 18.51
C ARG A 659 -16.60 -9.65 17.66
N TYR A 660 -16.42 -9.70 16.35
CA TYR A 660 -17.39 -9.23 15.36
C TYR A 660 -18.76 -9.94 15.45
N ALA A 661 -18.80 -11.26 15.62
CA ALA A 661 -20.07 -11.99 15.76
C ALA A 661 -20.88 -11.55 17.01
N GLU A 662 -20.21 -11.31 18.15
CA GLU A 662 -20.87 -10.76 19.34
C GLU A 662 -21.29 -9.29 19.15
N ALA A 663 -20.56 -8.51 18.34
CA ALA A 663 -20.97 -7.15 17.98
C ALA A 663 -22.26 -7.18 17.13
N VAL A 664 -22.37 -8.09 16.15
CA VAL A 664 -23.61 -8.35 15.41
C VAL A 664 -24.75 -8.72 16.35
N GLU A 665 -24.56 -9.72 17.23
CA GLU A 665 -25.60 -10.13 18.19
C GLU A 665 -26.12 -8.99 19.06
N VAL A 666 -25.27 -8.04 19.45
CA VAL A 666 -25.65 -6.87 20.27
C VAL A 666 -26.36 -5.80 19.44
N LEU A 667 -25.89 -5.54 18.22
CA LEU A 667 -26.40 -4.47 17.36
C LEU A 667 -27.70 -4.87 16.64
N GLU A 668 -27.83 -6.10 16.14
CA GLU A 668 -29.08 -6.61 15.56
C GLU A 668 -30.24 -6.51 16.56
N ARG A 669 -30.01 -6.86 17.83
CA ARG A 669 -31.00 -6.72 18.91
C ARG A 669 -31.41 -5.27 19.16
N ALA A 670 -30.54 -4.30 18.87
CA ALA A 670 -30.89 -2.89 18.96
C ALA A 670 -31.72 -2.46 17.74
N VAL A 671 -31.31 -2.79 16.51
CA VAL A 671 -32.06 -2.46 15.27
C VAL A 671 -33.47 -3.04 15.29
N VAL A 672 -33.65 -4.27 15.80
CA VAL A 672 -34.97 -4.92 15.95
C VAL A 672 -35.88 -4.21 16.96
N GLN A 673 -35.33 -3.44 17.91
CA GLN A 673 -36.10 -2.67 18.89
C GLN A 673 -36.27 -1.19 18.51
N ASP A 674 -35.30 -0.64 17.78
CA ASP A 674 -35.25 0.75 17.31
C ASP A 674 -34.59 0.82 15.92
N ALA A 675 -35.43 0.74 14.88
CA ALA A 675 -35.01 0.88 13.50
C ALA A 675 -34.71 2.35 13.09
N SER A 676 -34.67 3.30 14.03
CA SER A 676 -34.22 4.68 13.78
C SER A 676 -32.77 4.93 14.22
N GLY A 677 -32.11 3.96 14.86
CA GLY A 677 -30.73 4.02 15.31
C GLY A 677 -29.69 4.02 14.19
N ILE A 678 -29.53 5.15 13.49
CA ILE A 678 -28.61 5.32 12.35
C ILE A 678 -27.18 4.86 12.68
N GLU A 679 -26.60 5.32 13.80
CA GLU A 679 -25.23 4.96 14.21
C GLU A 679 -25.04 3.45 14.38
N VAL A 680 -26.05 2.78 14.95
CA VAL A 680 -26.07 1.31 15.13
C VAL A 680 -26.18 0.60 13.80
N MET A 681 -27.04 1.07 12.89
CA MET A 681 -27.20 0.47 11.55
C MET A 681 -25.98 0.68 10.66
N GLN A 682 -25.33 1.85 10.72
CA GLN A 682 -24.07 2.12 10.02
C GLN A 682 -22.93 1.23 10.54
N LEU A 683 -22.77 1.12 11.86
CA LEU A 683 -21.78 0.23 12.48
C LEU A 683 -22.05 -1.25 12.14
N LEU A 684 -23.32 -1.68 12.18
CA LEU A 684 -23.70 -3.04 11.79
C LEU A 684 -23.42 -3.31 10.31
N GLY A 685 -23.65 -2.34 9.41
CA GLY A 685 -23.28 -2.45 7.99
C GLY A 685 -21.77 -2.57 7.76
N VAL A 686 -20.95 -1.83 8.55
CA VAL A 686 -19.48 -2.00 8.55
C VAL A 686 -19.09 -3.39 9.05
N ILE A 687 -19.72 -3.89 10.13
CA ILE A 687 -19.40 -5.22 10.67
C ILE A 687 -19.83 -6.34 9.71
N TYR A 688 -20.96 -6.19 9.00
CA TYR A 688 -21.35 -7.15 7.95
C TYR A 688 -20.35 -7.16 6.78
N LEU A 689 -19.82 -6.01 6.34
CA LEU A 689 -18.70 -6.00 5.38
C LEU A 689 -17.47 -6.73 5.94
N GLN A 690 -17.11 -6.46 7.19
CA GLN A 690 -15.96 -7.10 7.85
C GLN A 690 -16.16 -8.62 8.09
N LEU A 691 -17.40 -9.10 8.17
CA LEU A 691 -17.77 -10.53 8.23
C LEU A 691 -18.04 -11.18 6.86
N ASN A 692 -17.88 -10.45 5.77
CA ASN A 692 -18.24 -10.86 4.41
C ASN A 692 -19.71 -11.28 4.21
N GLU A 693 -20.63 -10.51 4.78
CA GLU A 693 -22.07 -10.67 4.61
C GLU A 693 -22.66 -9.49 3.78
N PRO A 694 -22.22 -9.26 2.52
CA PRO A 694 -22.55 -8.05 1.76
C PRO A 694 -24.06 -7.91 1.49
N ASP A 695 -24.83 -8.99 1.36
CA ASP A 695 -26.30 -8.92 1.25
C ASP A 695 -26.95 -8.28 2.49
N LYS A 696 -26.44 -8.61 3.68
CA LYS A 696 -26.91 -7.98 4.93
C LYS A 696 -26.42 -6.55 5.05
N ALA A 697 -25.18 -6.27 4.62
CA ALA A 697 -24.64 -4.91 4.54
C ALA A 697 -25.51 -4.02 3.64
N VAL A 698 -25.87 -4.47 2.43
CA VAL A 698 -26.82 -3.77 1.54
C VAL A 698 -28.16 -3.56 2.26
N THR A 699 -28.73 -4.60 2.87
CA THR A 699 -30.04 -4.52 3.54
C THR A 699 -30.09 -3.46 4.65
N VAL A 700 -29.05 -3.40 5.50
CA VAL A 700 -29.00 -2.43 6.61
C VAL A 700 -28.59 -1.03 6.15
N LEU A 701 -27.67 -0.91 5.19
CA LEU A 701 -27.21 0.39 4.67
C LEU A 701 -28.26 1.05 3.75
N GLU A 702 -29.07 0.27 3.02
CA GLU A 702 -30.26 0.79 2.32
C GLU A 702 -31.28 1.38 3.30
N SER A 703 -31.47 0.72 4.45
CA SER A 703 -32.34 1.24 5.52
C SER A 703 -31.82 2.58 6.06
N VAL A 704 -30.49 2.75 6.18
CA VAL A 704 -29.87 4.05 6.50
C VAL A 704 -30.05 5.05 5.35
N ARG A 705 -29.85 4.65 4.09
CA ARG A 705 -30.01 5.53 2.91
C ARG A 705 -31.41 6.12 2.79
N VAL A 706 -32.45 5.38 3.18
CA VAL A 706 -33.84 5.87 3.22
C VAL A 706 -34.04 6.95 4.29
N LEU A 707 -33.30 6.89 5.41
CA LEU A 707 -33.37 7.88 6.49
C LEU A 707 -32.43 9.08 6.26
N VAL A 708 -31.26 8.86 5.65
CA VAL A 708 -30.21 9.86 5.42
C VAL A 708 -29.69 9.73 3.96
N PRO A 709 -30.47 10.20 2.96
CA PRO A 709 -30.14 10.00 1.54
C PRO A 709 -28.95 10.83 1.02
N GLU A 710 -28.38 11.70 1.87
CA GLU A 710 -27.23 12.56 1.56
C GLU A 710 -25.98 12.23 2.40
N ASP A 711 -25.97 11.11 3.13
CA ASP A 711 -24.73 10.58 3.72
C ASP A 711 -23.89 9.84 2.66
N TRP A 712 -22.78 10.47 2.26
CA TRP A 712 -21.82 9.89 1.33
C TRP A 712 -21.16 8.61 1.88
N GLN A 713 -21.02 8.43 3.20
CA GLN A 713 -20.35 7.27 3.76
C GLN A 713 -21.19 6.00 3.63
N THR A 714 -22.50 6.09 3.88
CA THR A 714 -23.45 4.98 3.64
C THR A 714 -23.48 4.62 2.16
N LEU A 715 -23.47 5.61 1.26
CA LEU A 715 -23.40 5.38 -0.19
C LEU A 715 -22.07 4.75 -0.63
N PHE A 716 -20.94 5.18 -0.07
CA PHE A 716 -19.64 4.56 -0.32
C PHE A 716 -19.62 3.10 0.14
N ARG A 717 -20.12 2.79 1.34
CA ARG A 717 -20.22 1.42 1.88
C ARG A 717 -21.21 0.55 1.09
N LEU A 718 -22.29 1.12 0.55
CA LEU A 718 -23.16 0.44 -0.42
C LEU A 718 -22.43 0.13 -1.73
N GLY A 719 -21.57 1.04 -2.20
CA GLY A 719 -20.68 0.80 -3.34
C GLY A 719 -19.74 -0.39 -3.12
N LEU A 720 -19.09 -0.47 -1.95
CA LEU A 720 -18.28 -1.62 -1.55
C LEU A 720 -19.09 -2.92 -1.53
N ALA A 721 -20.24 -2.91 -0.84
CA ALA A 721 -21.12 -4.08 -0.74
C ALA A 721 -21.60 -4.58 -2.11
N HIS A 722 -21.96 -3.67 -3.02
CA HIS A 722 -22.34 -4.01 -4.38
C HIS A 722 -21.16 -4.52 -5.22
N ASN A 723 -19.95 -3.97 -5.07
CA ASN A 723 -18.76 -4.48 -5.77
C ASN A 723 -18.43 -5.92 -5.34
N ARG A 724 -18.50 -6.23 -4.05
CA ARG A 724 -18.34 -7.60 -3.51
C ARG A 724 -19.42 -8.58 -3.99
N LEU A 725 -20.57 -8.08 -4.43
CA LEU A 725 -21.66 -8.87 -5.04
C LEU A 725 -21.55 -8.97 -6.58
N GLY A 726 -20.50 -8.41 -7.21
CA GLY A 726 -20.38 -8.32 -8.67
C GLY A 726 -21.45 -7.43 -9.33
N ALA A 727 -22.09 -6.55 -8.55
CA ALA A 727 -23.20 -5.71 -8.98
C ALA A 727 -22.69 -4.35 -9.52
N ASP A 728 -21.74 -4.38 -10.46
CA ASP A 728 -20.96 -3.24 -10.97
C ASP A 728 -21.79 -1.98 -11.29
N THR A 729 -22.98 -2.13 -11.86
CA THR A 729 -23.86 -0.99 -12.18
C THR A 729 -24.40 -0.30 -10.92
N ALA A 730 -24.73 -1.05 -9.88
CA ALA A 730 -25.16 -0.51 -8.59
C ALA A 730 -23.95 0.03 -7.78
N ALA A 731 -22.80 -0.64 -7.85
CA ALA A 731 -21.56 -0.19 -7.23
C ALA A 731 -21.12 1.17 -7.77
N ILE A 732 -21.03 1.31 -9.10
CA ILE A 732 -20.69 2.58 -9.77
C ILE A 732 -21.71 3.66 -9.41
N ALA A 733 -23.02 3.40 -9.50
CA ALA A 733 -24.04 4.40 -9.16
C ALA A 733 -23.94 4.89 -7.69
N ALA A 734 -23.60 3.99 -6.75
CA ALA A 734 -23.40 4.35 -5.35
C ALA A 734 -22.10 5.17 -5.14
N PHE A 735 -20.99 4.78 -5.76
CA PHE A 735 -19.74 5.54 -5.72
C PHE A 735 -19.85 6.91 -6.42
N GLU A 736 -20.53 7.00 -7.57
CA GLU A 736 -20.77 8.27 -8.26
C GLU A 736 -21.61 9.22 -7.42
N ARG A 737 -22.63 8.72 -6.70
CA ARG A 737 -23.42 9.54 -5.78
C ARG A 737 -22.64 9.94 -4.52
N ALA A 738 -21.78 9.07 -3.98
CA ALA A 738 -20.86 9.43 -2.91
C ALA A 738 -19.88 10.53 -3.36
N ARG A 739 -19.33 10.43 -4.57
CA ARG A 739 -18.47 11.43 -5.22
C ARG A 739 -19.19 12.77 -5.44
N GLU A 740 -20.48 12.76 -5.80
CA GLU A 740 -21.27 13.99 -5.94
C GLU A 740 -21.47 14.73 -4.61
N LEU A 741 -21.72 13.99 -3.53
CA LEU A 741 -21.94 14.53 -2.19
C LEU A 741 -20.64 14.96 -1.50
N ALA A 742 -19.53 14.28 -1.81
CA ALA A 742 -18.22 14.51 -1.22
C ALA A 742 -17.11 14.50 -2.29
N PRO A 743 -17.06 15.53 -3.17
CA PRO A 743 -16.14 15.55 -4.32
C PRO A 743 -14.66 15.70 -3.93
N ASP A 744 -14.37 16.06 -2.68
CA ASP A 744 -13.03 16.17 -2.10
C ASP A 744 -12.67 15.00 -1.16
N GLU A 745 -13.48 13.95 -1.10
CA GLU A 745 -13.07 12.66 -0.52
C GLU A 745 -12.36 11.82 -1.59
N PRO A 746 -11.16 11.28 -1.33
CA PRO A 746 -10.37 10.57 -2.36
C PRO A 746 -11.01 9.24 -2.79
N MET A 747 -11.60 8.50 -1.86
CA MET A 747 -11.94 7.08 -2.07
C MET A 747 -13.08 6.76 -3.05
N PRO A 748 -14.15 7.58 -3.15
CA PRO A 748 -15.10 7.44 -4.25
C PRO A 748 -14.43 7.53 -5.63
N HIS A 749 -13.40 8.37 -5.80
CA HIS A 749 -12.66 8.44 -7.08
C HIS A 749 -11.76 7.22 -7.31
N LEU A 750 -11.07 6.71 -6.28
CA LEU A 750 -10.22 5.52 -6.44
C LEU A 750 -11.02 4.29 -6.87
N HIS A 751 -12.15 4.03 -6.19
CA HIS A 751 -13.02 2.91 -6.55
C HIS A 751 -13.63 3.09 -7.95
N LEU A 752 -14.06 4.30 -8.32
CA LEU A 752 -14.51 4.57 -9.69
C LEU A 752 -13.38 4.38 -10.73
N ALA A 753 -12.14 4.73 -10.42
CA ALA A 753 -11.00 4.50 -11.30
C ALA A 753 -10.80 3.00 -11.58
N ARG A 754 -10.78 2.18 -10.51
CA ARG A 754 -10.66 0.71 -10.60
C ARG A 754 -11.85 0.09 -11.35
N MET A 755 -13.09 0.47 -11.02
CA MET A 755 -14.29 0.02 -11.73
C MET A 755 -14.30 0.43 -13.22
N HIS A 756 -13.77 1.60 -13.55
CA HIS A 756 -13.67 2.05 -14.93
C HIS A 756 -12.55 1.32 -15.70
N LYS A 757 -11.40 0.99 -15.07
CA LYS A 757 -10.36 0.11 -15.64
C LYS A 757 -10.95 -1.26 -16.00
N ARG A 758 -11.58 -1.94 -15.03
CA ARG A 758 -12.18 -3.27 -15.21
C ARG A 758 -13.24 -3.33 -16.32
N LEU A 759 -13.90 -2.21 -16.62
CA LEU A 759 -14.89 -2.08 -17.69
C LEU A 759 -14.35 -1.48 -19.00
N GLY A 760 -13.01 -1.37 -19.16
CA GLY A 760 -12.35 -0.87 -20.37
C GLY A 760 -12.59 0.62 -20.67
N ARG A 761 -12.86 1.44 -19.64
CA ARG A 761 -13.28 2.85 -19.77
C ARG A 761 -12.11 3.82 -19.50
N GLU A 762 -10.97 3.58 -20.14
CA GLU A 762 -9.67 4.25 -19.89
C GLU A 762 -9.74 5.74 -19.53
N MET A 763 -10.36 6.59 -20.37
CA MET A 763 -10.42 8.04 -20.10
C MET A 763 -11.15 8.38 -18.79
N ALA A 764 -12.16 7.61 -18.41
CA ALA A 764 -12.89 7.82 -17.15
C ALA A 764 -12.08 7.26 -15.96
N ALA A 765 -11.37 6.15 -16.16
CA ALA A 765 -10.46 5.59 -15.16
C ALA A 765 -9.33 6.57 -14.81
N GLN A 766 -8.65 7.11 -15.84
CA GLN A 766 -7.56 8.08 -15.71
C GLN A 766 -8.03 9.41 -15.08
N GLN A 767 -9.23 9.91 -15.43
CA GLN A 767 -9.78 11.13 -14.81
C GLN A 767 -10.10 10.95 -13.33
N ALA A 768 -10.60 9.77 -12.94
CA ALA A 768 -10.87 9.46 -11.54
C ALA A 768 -9.56 9.23 -10.75
N LEU A 769 -8.59 8.54 -11.34
CA LEU A 769 -7.26 8.34 -10.74
C LEU A 769 -6.54 9.67 -10.51
N GLN A 770 -6.46 10.55 -11.52
CA GLN A 770 -5.86 11.87 -11.39
C GLN A 770 -6.51 12.70 -10.27
N ARG A 771 -7.81 12.54 -10.04
CA ARG A 771 -8.51 13.21 -8.94
C ARG A 771 -8.22 12.59 -7.58
N PHE A 772 -8.02 11.27 -7.51
CA PHE A 772 -7.52 10.59 -6.31
C PHE A 772 -6.10 11.05 -5.94
N GLU A 773 -5.17 11.06 -6.91
CA GLU A 773 -3.77 11.47 -6.74
C GLU A 773 -3.63 12.89 -6.14
N ILE A 774 -4.53 13.81 -6.52
CA ILE A 774 -4.58 15.18 -5.98
C ILE A 774 -5.14 15.21 -4.54
N LEU A 775 -6.08 14.33 -4.19
CA LEU A 775 -6.81 14.37 -2.92
C LEU A 775 -6.16 13.54 -1.81
N GLN A 776 -5.53 12.41 -2.12
CA GLN A 776 -5.01 11.48 -1.12
C GLN A 776 -3.87 12.08 -0.26
N PRO A 777 -2.87 12.80 -0.82
CA PRO A 777 -1.84 13.46 0.00
C PRO A 777 -2.42 14.54 0.93
N LEU A 778 -3.43 15.27 0.46
CA LEU A 778 -4.14 16.27 1.28
C LEU A 778 -4.92 15.59 2.42
N GLN A 779 -5.54 14.43 2.17
CA GLN A 779 -6.24 13.67 3.19
C GLN A 779 -5.28 13.10 4.24
N GLN A 780 -4.13 12.56 3.83
CA GLN A 780 -3.06 12.14 4.74
C GLN A 780 -2.56 13.30 5.61
N GLN A 781 -2.37 14.48 5.03
CA GLN A 781 -1.97 15.68 5.77
C GLN A 781 -3.05 16.15 6.77
N ILE A 782 -4.34 16.07 6.40
CA ILE A 782 -5.47 16.33 7.30
C ILE A 782 -5.44 15.38 8.50
N ASP A 783 -5.26 14.08 8.28
CA ASP A 783 -5.31 13.07 9.34
C ASP A 783 -4.09 13.17 10.28
N HIS A 784 -2.91 13.45 9.75
CA HIS A 784 -1.73 13.78 10.56
C HIS A 784 -1.99 15.02 11.45
N TYR A 785 -2.59 16.10 10.94
CA TYR A 785 -2.91 17.27 11.77
C TYR A 785 -4.11 17.05 12.71
N ARG A 786 -5.03 16.12 12.41
CA ARG A 786 -6.06 15.65 13.37
C ARG A 786 -5.42 14.97 14.57
N GLN A 787 -4.52 14.00 14.34
CA GLN A 787 -3.77 13.35 15.43
C GLN A 787 -2.95 14.36 16.25
N ALA A 788 -2.30 15.34 15.59
CA ALA A 788 -1.56 16.42 16.28
C ALA A 788 -2.47 17.40 17.06
N VAL A 789 -3.77 17.42 16.79
CA VAL A 789 -4.80 18.11 17.59
C VAL A 789 -5.30 17.22 18.73
N GLU A 790 -5.52 15.93 18.50
CA GLU A 790 -5.99 14.98 19.52
C GLU A 790 -4.95 14.76 20.63
N ALA A 791 -3.66 14.64 20.27
CA ALA A 791 -2.56 14.49 21.22
C ALA A 791 -2.30 15.76 22.06
N ASN A 792 -2.64 16.96 21.54
CA ASN A 792 -2.58 18.20 22.32
C ASN A 792 -3.68 19.21 21.90
N PRO A 793 -4.91 19.08 22.45
CA PRO A 793 -6.07 19.89 22.05
C PRO A 793 -5.98 21.39 22.38
N GLN A 794 -4.94 21.82 23.10
CA GLN A 794 -4.69 23.22 23.47
C GLN A 794 -3.60 23.88 22.60
N ARG A 795 -2.91 23.13 21.72
CA ARG A 795 -1.87 23.69 20.84
C ARG A 795 -2.52 24.39 19.64
N SER A 796 -2.70 25.71 19.74
CA SER A 796 -3.31 26.53 18.68
C SER A 796 -2.73 26.27 17.28
N ALA A 797 -1.40 26.13 17.17
CA ALA A 797 -0.72 25.85 15.91
C ALA A 797 -1.14 24.54 15.23
N SER A 798 -1.53 23.50 15.99
CA SER A 798 -2.06 22.24 15.40
C SER A 798 -3.41 22.50 14.71
N HIS A 799 -4.30 23.26 15.36
CA HIS A 799 -5.60 23.66 14.81
C HIS A 799 -5.45 24.56 13.58
N ALA A 800 -4.47 25.48 13.56
CA ALA A 800 -4.17 26.32 12.40
C ALA A 800 -3.67 25.50 11.19
N LYS A 801 -2.75 24.55 11.42
CA LYS A 801 -2.27 23.62 10.37
C LYS A 801 -3.41 22.74 9.82
N LEU A 802 -4.24 22.19 10.71
CA LEU A 802 -5.43 21.43 10.32
C LEU A 802 -6.40 22.28 9.48
N GLY A 803 -6.65 23.53 9.87
CA GLY A 803 -7.47 24.47 9.11
C GLY A 803 -6.93 24.74 7.70
N LEU A 804 -5.61 24.87 7.53
CA LEU A 804 -4.98 25.04 6.22
C LEU A 804 -5.18 23.82 5.32
N ALA A 805 -4.86 22.62 5.79
CA ALA A 805 -5.02 21.39 5.00
C ALA A 805 -6.50 21.13 4.63
N LEU A 806 -7.43 21.35 5.57
CA LEU A 806 -8.87 21.28 5.29
C LEU A 806 -9.32 22.31 4.25
N ALA A 807 -8.78 23.54 4.29
CA ALA A 807 -9.12 24.58 3.31
C ALA A 807 -8.56 24.27 1.92
N GLU A 808 -7.35 23.70 1.84
CA GLU A 808 -6.74 23.27 0.57
C GLU A 808 -7.54 22.13 -0.06
N ALA A 809 -7.91 21.11 0.74
CA ALA A 809 -8.82 20.03 0.36
C ALA A 809 -10.30 20.44 0.22
N GLY A 810 -10.63 21.73 0.11
CA GLY A 810 -12.00 22.20 -0.15
C GLY A 810 -13.01 22.09 1.00
N ARG A 811 -12.64 21.54 2.16
CA ARG A 811 -13.51 21.25 3.32
C ARG A 811 -13.77 22.49 4.17
N LEU A 812 -14.31 23.55 3.55
CA LEU A 812 -14.38 24.92 4.10
C LEU A 812 -14.99 25.01 5.50
N ALA A 813 -16.14 24.41 5.75
CA ALA A 813 -16.81 24.48 7.06
C ALA A 813 -16.00 23.79 8.18
N ALA A 814 -15.20 22.76 7.87
CA ALA A 814 -14.31 22.13 8.83
C ALA A 814 -13.05 22.98 9.05
N ALA A 815 -12.52 23.61 8.00
CA ALA A 815 -11.42 24.56 8.09
C ALA A 815 -11.78 25.78 8.94
N GLU A 816 -12.98 26.32 8.76
CA GLU A 816 -13.56 27.42 9.54
C GLU A 816 -13.59 27.09 11.04
N GLN A 817 -14.08 25.90 11.41
CA GLN A 817 -14.11 25.42 12.79
C GLN A 817 -12.68 25.27 13.37
N ALA A 818 -11.75 24.69 12.62
CA ALA A 818 -10.36 24.52 13.04
C ALA A 818 -9.65 25.87 13.25
N PHE A 819 -9.79 26.83 12.32
CA PHE A 819 -9.24 28.17 12.49
C PHE A 819 -9.91 28.93 13.64
N SER A 820 -11.23 28.82 13.80
CA SER A 820 -11.95 29.43 14.93
C SER A 820 -11.48 28.85 16.28
N ARG A 821 -11.21 27.53 16.34
CA ARG A 821 -10.65 26.88 17.53
C ARG A 821 -9.20 27.31 17.81
N SER A 822 -8.38 27.49 16.77
CA SER A 822 -7.04 28.10 16.90
C SER A 822 -7.12 29.52 17.46
N LEU A 823 -7.94 30.40 16.90
CA LEU A 823 -8.09 31.79 17.34
C LEU A 823 -8.68 31.93 18.75
N ALA A 824 -9.46 30.95 19.22
CA ALA A 824 -9.96 30.87 20.59
C ALA A 824 -8.89 30.40 21.61
N LEU A 825 -7.77 29.84 21.13
CA LEU A 825 -6.62 29.44 21.95
C LEU A 825 -5.50 30.49 21.90
N ASP A 826 -5.22 31.06 20.72
CA ASP A 826 -4.21 32.09 20.49
C ASP A 826 -4.62 33.00 19.31
N PRO A 827 -4.92 34.30 19.53
CA PRO A 827 -5.36 35.25 18.49
C PRO A 827 -4.27 35.67 17.47
N VAL A 828 -3.87 34.77 16.57
CA VAL A 828 -2.86 35.03 15.54
C VAL A 828 -3.45 35.71 14.28
N ALA A 829 -2.87 36.83 13.85
CA ALA A 829 -3.32 37.62 12.68
C ALA A 829 -3.30 36.83 11.35
N GLU A 830 -2.29 35.99 11.13
CA GLU A 830 -2.20 35.10 9.96
C GLU A 830 -3.33 34.06 9.96
N THR A 831 -3.59 33.39 11.09
CA THR A 831 -4.71 32.46 11.25
C THR A 831 -6.06 33.16 11.00
N ARG A 832 -6.23 34.41 11.45
CA ARG A 832 -7.43 35.21 11.18
C ARG A 832 -7.59 35.56 9.71
N THR A 833 -6.48 35.81 9.02
CA THR A 833 -6.43 36.01 7.55
C THR A 833 -6.82 34.73 6.81
N ASN A 834 -6.38 33.57 7.28
CA ASN A 834 -6.73 32.28 6.69
C ASN A 834 -8.21 31.92 6.91
N LEU A 835 -8.77 32.21 8.08
CA LEU A 835 -10.23 32.13 8.32
C LEU A 835 -11.02 33.06 7.38
N ALA A 836 -10.57 34.31 7.21
CA ALA A 836 -11.22 35.26 6.29
C ALA A 836 -11.17 34.79 4.82
N ASN A 837 -10.08 34.15 4.39
CA ASN A 837 -9.98 33.51 3.08
C ASN A 837 -10.94 32.32 2.90
N VAL A 838 -11.22 31.57 3.97
CA VAL A 838 -12.21 30.47 3.97
C VAL A 838 -13.64 31.01 3.89
N LEU A 839 -13.99 31.99 4.73
CA LEU A 839 -15.28 32.69 4.68
C LEU A 839 -15.56 33.32 3.31
N LEU A 840 -14.54 33.94 2.68
CA LEU A 840 -14.66 34.49 1.33
C LEU A 840 -14.93 33.41 0.27
N ARG A 841 -14.40 32.19 0.44
CA ARG A 841 -14.69 31.03 -0.44
C ARG A 841 -16.07 30.42 -0.19
N GLN A 842 -16.61 30.54 1.03
CA GLN A 842 -18.01 30.19 1.34
C GLN A 842 -19.02 31.24 0.81
N GLY A 843 -18.54 32.44 0.45
CA GLY A 843 -19.38 33.56 0.01
C GLY A 843 -19.78 34.53 1.13
N GLU A 844 -19.26 34.36 2.34
CA GLU A 844 -19.54 35.21 3.50
C GLU A 844 -18.68 36.50 3.49
N VAL A 845 -18.86 37.31 2.45
CA VAL A 845 -18.00 38.46 2.13
C VAL A 845 -17.92 39.48 3.27
N GLU A 846 -19.03 39.80 3.96
CA GLU A 846 -19.01 40.77 5.06
C GLU A 846 -18.29 40.22 6.31
N ALA A 847 -18.40 38.92 6.58
CA ALA A 847 -17.66 38.28 7.67
C ALA A 847 -16.15 38.25 7.34
N ALA A 848 -15.79 37.88 6.11
CA ALA A 848 -14.42 37.94 5.62
C ALA A 848 -13.83 39.36 5.73
N LEU A 849 -14.55 40.41 5.29
CA LEU A 849 -14.14 41.80 5.45
C LEU A 849 -13.85 42.17 6.92
N GLY A 850 -14.73 41.76 7.84
CA GLY A 850 -14.52 41.97 9.28
C GLY A 850 -13.28 41.26 9.84
N HIS A 851 -13.05 40.00 9.44
CA HIS A 851 -11.88 39.25 9.87
C HIS A 851 -10.57 39.78 9.26
N PHE A 852 -10.54 40.20 7.99
CA PHE A 852 -9.37 40.87 7.41
C PHE A 852 -9.08 42.22 8.07
N ALA A 853 -10.12 43.02 8.35
CA ALA A 853 -9.96 44.31 9.02
C ALA A 853 -9.38 44.15 10.43
N GLN A 854 -9.86 43.15 11.21
CA GLN A 854 -9.27 42.84 12.52
C GLN A 854 -7.86 42.27 12.39
N ALA A 855 -7.54 41.46 11.38
CA ALA A 855 -6.18 40.96 11.16
C ALA A 855 -5.17 42.09 10.91
N LEU A 856 -5.61 43.20 10.30
CA LEU A 856 -4.81 44.42 10.09
C LEU A 856 -4.77 45.36 11.32
N VAL A 857 -5.61 45.13 12.32
CA VAL A 857 -5.47 45.73 13.67
C VAL A 857 -4.48 44.91 14.50
N ASP A 858 -4.50 43.57 14.36
CA ASP A 858 -3.62 42.64 15.05
C ASP A 858 -2.17 42.72 14.51
N ASP A 859 -1.97 42.75 13.18
CA ASP A 859 -0.70 43.08 12.51
C ASP A 859 -0.91 44.08 11.35
N PRO A 860 -0.60 45.37 11.57
CA PRO A 860 -0.68 46.40 10.53
C PRO A 860 0.25 46.21 9.33
N ASN A 861 1.20 45.25 9.31
CA ASN A 861 2.12 45.04 8.19
C ASN A 861 1.73 43.87 7.27
N LEU A 862 0.71 43.08 7.65
CA LEU A 862 0.36 41.84 6.97
C LEU A 862 -0.15 42.10 5.52
N ALA A 863 0.64 41.71 4.52
CA ALA A 863 0.33 41.95 3.11
C ALA A 863 -0.78 41.00 2.60
N GLU A 864 -0.81 39.79 3.13
CA GLU A 864 -1.77 38.74 2.83
C GLU A 864 -3.20 39.15 3.25
N ALA A 865 -3.33 39.85 4.38
CA ALA A 865 -4.59 40.39 4.86
C ALA A 865 -5.10 41.56 3.99
N ARG A 866 -4.20 42.43 3.52
CA ARG A 866 -4.53 43.49 2.54
C ARG A 866 -4.99 42.90 1.20
N TYR A 867 -4.26 41.91 0.70
CA TYR A 867 -4.61 41.19 -0.51
C TYR A 867 -5.99 40.52 -0.39
N GLY A 868 -6.25 39.81 0.72
CA GLY A 868 -7.54 39.19 1.00
C GLY A 868 -8.68 40.20 1.14
N LEU A 869 -8.45 41.32 1.82
CA LEU A 869 -9.38 42.45 1.91
C LEU A 869 -9.73 43.00 0.52
N GLY A 870 -8.73 43.15 -0.36
CA GLY A 870 -8.93 43.57 -1.74
C GLY A 870 -9.76 42.57 -2.57
N MET A 871 -9.54 41.27 -2.37
CA MET A 871 -10.36 40.23 -2.99
C MET A 871 -11.79 40.19 -2.46
N ALA A 872 -12.01 40.46 -1.17
CA ALA A 872 -13.33 40.59 -0.58
C ALA A 872 -14.09 41.82 -1.11
N TYR A 873 -13.44 42.97 -1.21
CA TYR A 873 -14.01 44.14 -1.89
C TYR A 873 -14.33 43.88 -3.37
N TYR A 874 -13.49 43.11 -4.07
CA TYR A 874 -13.77 42.72 -5.46
C TYR A 874 -15.00 41.80 -5.57
N ALA A 875 -15.13 40.81 -4.69
CA ALA A 875 -16.31 39.95 -4.60
C ALA A 875 -17.60 40.73 -4.29
N LYS A 876 -17.49 41.84 -3.54
CA LYS A 876 -18.58 42.79 -3.25
C LYS A 876 -18.90 43.73 -4.44
N GLY A 877 -18.09 43.72 -5.51
CA GLY A 877 -18.19 44.63 -6.65
C GLY A 877 -17.55 46.01 -6.42
N GLU A 878 -16.91 46.25 -5.27
CA GLU A 878 -16.29 47.52 -4.89
C GLU A 878 -14.88 47.67 -5.49
N ALA A 879 -14.79 47.61 -6.82
CA ALA A 879 -13.53 47.53 -7.57
C ALA A 879 -12.51 48.66 -7.30
N VAL A 880 -12.95 49.82 -6.77
CA VAL A 880 -12.06 50.93 -6.35
C VAL A 880 -11.43 50.66 -4.98
N GLN A 881 -12.16 50.04 -4.04
CA GLN A 881 -11.59 49.59 -2.76
C GLN A 881 -10.68 48.38 -2.98
N ALA A 882 -11.08 47.48 -3.88
CA ALA A 882 -10.31 46.31 -4.27
C ALA A 882 -8.92 46.68 -4.80
N LEU A 883 -8.84 47.62 -5.76
CA LEU A 883 -7.56 48.08 -6.29
C LEU A 883 -6.69 48.68 -5.20
N ARG A 884 -7.21 49.58 -4.36
CA ARG A 884 -6.45 50.19 -3.26
C ARG A 884 -5.87 49.15 -2.31
N ALA A 885 -6.68 48.22 -1.81
CA ALA A 885 -6.19 47.21 -0.87
C ALA A 885 -5.17 46.24 -1.51
N LEU A 886 -5.25 46.00 -2.83
CA LEU A 886 -4.23 45.23 -3.57
C LEU A 886 -2.96 46.06 -3.86
N GLU A 887 -3.09 47.38 -4.07
CA GLU A 887 -1.98 48.33 -4.20
C GLU A 887 -1.23 48.49 -2.86
N ASP A 888 -1.97 48.69 -1.76
CA ASP A 888 -1.45 48.67 -0.38
C ASP A 888 -0.70 47.34 -0.12
N ALA A 889 -1.23 46.19 -0.54
CA ALA A 889 -0.55 44.90 -0.37
C ALA A 889 0.81 44.82 -1.11
N LEU A 890 0.95 45.54 -2.23
CA LEU A 890 2.22 45.66 -2.95
C LEU A 890 3.20 46.65 -2.31
N GLU A 891 2.77 47.61 -1.49
CA GLU A 891 3.68 48.45 -0.71
C GLU A 891 4.44 47.62 0.33
N PHE A 892 3.74 46.72 1.04
CA PHE A 892 4.34 45.83 2.04
C PHE A 892 5.04 44.61 1.42
N ARG A 893 4.55 44.09 0.27
CA ARG A 893 5.15 42.96 -0.45
C ARG A 893 5.29 43.24 -1.96
N PRO A 894 6.30 44.03 -2.41
CA PRO A 894 6.47 44.42 -3.83
C PRO A 894 6.67 43.27 -4.84
N ASN A 895 6.97 42.06 -4.35
CA ASN A 895 7.14 40.85 -5.14
C ASN A 895 5.91 39.92 -5.11
N PHE A 896 4.73 40.42 -4.71
CA PHE A 896 3.52 39.60 -4.59
C PHE A 896 2.83 39.37 -5.95
N ALA A 897 3.31 38.36 -6.70
CA ALA A 897 2.81 38.04 -8.04
C ALA A 897 1.27 37.89 -8.11
N LYS A 898 0.64 37.23 -7.11
CA LYS A 898 -0.82 37.07 -7.03
C LYS A 898 -1.58 38.41 -6.98
N ALA A 899 -1.05 39.42 -6.29
CA ALA A 899 -1.64 40.76 -6.26
C ALA A 899 -1.53 41.46 -7.62
N HIS A 900 -0.37 41.37 -8.29
CA HIS A 900 -0.21 41.86 -9.66
C HIS A 900 -1.19 41.19 -10.65
N ILE A 901 -1.38 39.87 -10.59
CA ILE A 901 -2.37 39.18 -11.45
C ILE A 901 -3.76 39.78 -11.25
N ASN A 902 -4.22 39.91 -10.01
CA ASN A 902 -5.59 40.31 -9.72
C ASN A 902 -5.85 41.80 -10.00
N ILE A 903 -4.90 42.68 -9.70
CA ILE A 903 -4.94 44.09 -10.17
C ILE A 903 -5.06 44.12 -11.70
N GLY A 904 -4.25 43.31 -12.41
CA GLY A 904 -4.31 43.22 -13.87
C GLY A 904 -5.69 42.80 -14.41
N VAL A 905 -6.37 41.85 -13.76
CA VAL A 905 -7.73 41.44 -14.11
C VAL A 905 -8.72 42.59 -13.90
N ILE A 906 -8.72 43.21 -12.72
CA ILE A 906 -9.66 44.30 -12.38
C ILE A 906 -9.46 45.50 -13.32
N LEU A 907 -8.22 45.84 -13.65
CA LEU A 907 -7.90 46.88 -14.63
C LEU A 907 -8.38 46.53 -16.05
N ALA A 908 -8.25 45.26 -16.47
CA ALA A 908 -8.74 44.83 -17.79
C ALA A 908 -10.28 44.92 -17.89
N GLU A 909 -10.99 44.59 -16.80
CA GLU A 909 -12.44 44.72 -16.69
C GLU A 909 -12.90 46.19 -16.66
N GLN A 910 -12.15 47.07 -15.99
CA GLN A 910 -12.32 48.54 -16.04
C GLN A 910 -11.92 49.18 -17.39
N HIS A 911 -11.65 48.39 -18.43
CA HIS A 911 -11.20 48.84 -19.75
C HIS A 911 -9.88 49.67 -19.71
N ARG A 912 -8.96 49.34 -18.80
CA ARG A 912 -7.62 49.94 -18.63
C ARG A 912 -6.50 48.96 -19.09
N PRO A 913 -6.46 48.54 -20.37
CA PRO A 913 -5.66 47.39 -20.82
C PRO A 913 -4.14 47.60 -20.78
N GLN A 914 -3.65 48.84 -20.87
CA GLN A 914 -2.19 49.10 -20.82
C GLN A 914 -1.64 48.98 -19.39
N GLU A 915 -2.42 49.40 -18.39
CA GLU A 915 -2.10 49.25 -16.97
C GLU A 915 -2.22 47.76 -16.58
N ALA A 916 -3.28 47.08 -17.04
CA ALA A 916 -3.42 45.63 -16.90
C ALA A 916 -2.20 44.87 -17.47
N LEU A 917 -1.72 45.24 -18.66
CA LEU A 917 -0.53 44.66 -19.28
C LEU A 917 0.76 44.91 -18.48
N HIS A 918 0.89 46.05 -17.79
CA HIS A 918 2.02 46.29 -16.90
C HIS A 918 2.00 45.30 -15.72
N HIS A 919 0.85 45.14 -15.07
CA HIS A 919 0.73 44.23 -13.92
C HIS A 919 0.85 42.75 -14.33
N PHE A 920 0.24 42.32 -15.44
CA PHE A 920 0.44 40.95 -15.94
C PHE A 920 1.90 40.67 -16.33
N ARG A 921 2.62 41.66 -16.88
CA ARG A 921 4.06 41.54 -17.12
C ARG A 921 4.82 41.39 -15.80
N ARG A 922 4.54 42.22 -14.80
CA ARG A 922 5.18 42.12 -13.47
C ARG A 922 4.93 40.77 -12.81
N ALA A 923 3.74 40.19 -12.98
CA ALA A 923 3.48 38.83 -12.51
C ALA A 923 4.38 37.79 -13.18
N VAL A 924 4.51 37.80 -14.52
CA VAL A 924 5.39 36.87 -15.27
C VAL A 924 6.88 37.14 -15.05
N ASP A 925 7.27 38.39 -14.78
CA ASP A 925 8.65 38.77 -14.42
C ASP A 925 9.01 38.35 -12.97
N LEU A 926 8.02 38.03 -12.12
CA LEU A 926 8.18 37.56 -10.73
C LEU A 926 8.05 36.04 -10.60
N ASP A 927 7.10 35.46 -11.32
CA ASP A 927 6.82 34.03 -11.39
C ASP A 927 6.64 33.65 -12.89
N PRO A 928 7.71 33.16 -13.54
CA PRO A 928 7.69 32.78 -14.95
C PRO A 928 6.82 31.55 -15.26
N ASP A 929 6.41 30.81 -14.22
CA ASP A 929 5.88 29.46 -14.33
C ASP A 929 4.40 29.36 -13.88
N ASP A 930 3.84 30.36 -13.16
CA ASP A 930 2.39 30.51 -12.92
C ASP A 930 1.63 30.62 -14.26
N ALA A 931 0.98 29.53 -14.62
CA ALA A 931 0.21 29.42 -15.86
C ALA A 931 -0.90 30.47 -15.98
N ARG A 932 -1.42 31.04 -14.88
CA ARG A 932 -2.42 32.12 -14.90
C ARG A 932 -1.78 33.46 -15.25
N ALA A 933 -0.61 33.76 -14.70
CA ALA A 933 0.18 34.93 -15.09
C ALA A 933 0.52 34.87 -16.58
N GLY A 934 1.04 33.72 -17.06
CA GLY A 934 1.32 33.48 -18.47
C GLY A 934 0.08 33.58 -19.36
N ASN A 935 -1.05 32.95 -18.97
CA ASN A 935 -2.28 33.00 -19.75
C ASN A 935 -2.81 34.44 -19.86
N ASN A 936 -2.84 35.19 -18.76
CA ASN A 936 -3.34 36.57 -18.74
C ASN A 936 -2.43 37.53 -19.51
N PHE A 937 -1.10 37.41 -19.38
CA PHE A 937 -0.16 38.26 -20.10
C PHE A 937 -0.22 38.04 -21.62
N VAL A 938 -0.19 36.79 -22.09
CA VAL A 938 -0.30 36.47 -23.53
C VAL A 938 -1.68 36.86 -24.07
N THR A 939 -2.76 36.62 -23.30
CA THR A 939 -4.12 37.03 -23.67
C THR A 939 -4.25 38.55 -23.78
N GLY A 940 -3.67 39.30 -22.84
CA GLY A 940 -3.64 40.76 -22.86
C GLY A 940 -2.89 41.30 -24.08
N LEU A 941 -1.73 40.73 -24.41
CA LEU A 941 -0.95 41.13 -25.58
C LEU A 941 -1.70 40.84 -26.88
N ALA A 942 -2.32 39.65 -26.99
CA ALA A 942 -3.12 39.28 -28.15
C ALA A 942 -4.34 40.21 -28.33
N ARG A 943 -5.09 40.50 -27.26
CA ARG A 943 -6.23 41.42 -27.27
C ARG A 943 -5.83 42.88 -27.56
N ALA A 944 -4.62 43.29 -27.18
CA ALA A 944 -4.05 44.59 -27.50
C ALA A 944 -3.43 44.69 -28.91
N GLY A 945 -3.58 43.66 -29.76
CA GLY A 945 -3.01 43.62 -31.12
C GLY A 945 -1.50 43.40 -31.18
N ARG A 946 -0.84 43.16 -30.04
CA ARG A 946 0.62 42.97 -29.91
C ARG A 946 1.01 41.50 -30.19
N ILE A 947 0.59 41.00 -31.36
CA ILE A 947 0.53 39.56 -31.67
C ILE A 947 1.91 38.89 -31.67
N ASP A 948 2.96 39.56 -32.16
CA ASP A 948 4.32 39.00 -32.13
C ASP A 948 4.91 38.93 -30.72
N GLU A 949 4.62 39.90 -29.86
CA GLU A 949 5.01 39.86 -28.44
C GLU A 949 4.24 38.75 -27.70
N ALA A 950 2.94 38.61 -27.98
CA ALA A 950 2.12 37.51 -27.45
C ALA A 950 2.70 36.14 -27.84
N ARG A 951 3.12 35.96 -29.10
CA ARG A 951 3.78 34.74 -29.59
C ARG A 951 5.14 34.51 -28.93
N GLN A 952 5.94 35.55 -28.73
CA GLN A 952 7.24 35.45 -28.04
C GLN A 952 7.11 35.18 -26.52
N ALA A 953 6.07 35.67 -25.87
CA ALA A 953 5.75 35.33 -24.48
C ALA A 953 5.26 33.87 -24.40
N PHE A 954 4.34 33.46 -25.28
CA PHE A 954 3.85 32.09 -25.36
C PHE A 954 4.98 31.06 -25.58
N ALA A 955 5.90 31.34 -26.51
CA ALA A 955 7.04 30.47 -26.79
C ALA A 955 8.01 30.34 -25.60
N ARG A 956 8.22 31.42 -24.82
CA ARG A 956 9.07 31.39 -23.62
C ARG A 956 8.45 30.60 -22.46
N ALA A 957 7.12 30.61 -22.33
CA ALA A 957 6.40 29.75 -21.40
C ALA A 957 6.42 28.28 -21.85
N ALA A 958 6.19 28.00 -23.13
CA ALA A 958 6.26 26.64 -23.69
C ALA A 958 7.67 26.02 -23.57
N ALA A 959 8.74 26.83 -23.68
CA ALA A 959 10.11 26.38 -23.45
C ALA A 959 10.42 26.04 -21.97
N ARG A 960 9.57 26.47 -21.03
CA ARG A 960 9.54 26.08 -19.61
C ARG A 960 8.54 24.96 -19.33
N GLN A 961 7.96 24.36 -20.37
CA GLN A 961 6.88 23.36 -20.29
C GLN A 961 5.54 23.89 -19.72
N VAL A 962 5.41 25.20 -19.49
CA VAL A 962 4.22 25.82 -18.89
C VAL A 962 3.01 25.75 -19.82
N ALA A 963 1.95 25.06 -19.39
CA ALA A 963 0.74 24.84 -20.18
C ALA A 963 -0.20 26.06 -20.18
N LEU A 964 -0.27 26.77 -21.32
CA LEU A 964 -1.11 27.96 -21.49
C LEU A 964 -2.32 27.75 -22.45
N PRO A 965 -3.33 26.93 -22.11
CA PRO A 965 -4.38 26.53 -23.05
C PRO A 965 -5.32 27.67 -23.48
N LEU A 966 -5.68 28.59 -22.58
CA LEU A 966 -6.56 29.72 -22.88
C LEU A 966 -5.84 30.71 -23.82
N ALA A 967 -4.59 31.05 -23.50
CA ALA A 967 -3.77 31.89 -24.35
C ALA A 967 -3.46 31.26 -25.71
N ARG A 968 -3.23 29.93 -25.78
CA ARG A 968 -3.09 29.21 -27.06
C ARG A 968 -4.31 29.44 -27.95
N LYS A 969 -5.52 29.25 -27.40
CA LYS A 969 -6.79 29.47 -28.11
C LYS A 969 -6.94 30.93 -28.59
N ILE A 970 -6.67 31.91 -27.72
CA ILE A 970 -6.83 33.33 -28.04
C ILE A 970 -5.78 33.81 -29.05
N LEU A 971 -4.53 33.36 -28.93
CA LEU A 971 -3.45 33.68 -29.87
C LEU A 971 -3.72 33.09 -31.26
N VAL A 972 -4.22 31.84 -31.35
CA VAL A 972 -4.65 31.25 -32.63
C VAL A 972 -5.77 32.07 -33.27
N MET A 973 -6.82 32.45 -32.52
CA MET A 973 -7.90 33.28 -33.06
C MET A 973 -7.40 34.65 -33.55
N ALA A 974 -6.51 35.31 -32.79
CA ALA A 974 -5.94 36.60 -33.18
C ALA A 974 -5.04 36.50 -34.43
N LEU A 975 -4.22 35.45 -34.54
CA LEU A 975 -3.41 35.18 -35.73
C LEU A 975 -4.29 34.97 -36.98
N LEU A 976 -5.38 34.21 -36.87
CA LEU A 976 -6.32 33.98 -37.96
C LEU A 976 -7.08 35.27 -38.35
N GLN A 977 -7.47 36.09 -37.37
CA GLN A 977 -8.11 37.39 -37.64
C GLN A 977 -7.17 38.34 -38.40
N VAL A 978 -5.90 38.44 -37.98
CA VAL A 978 -4.90 39.24 -38.73
C VAL A 978 -4.65 38.63 -40.11
N ALA A 979 -4.59 37.31 -40.25
CA ALA A 979 -4.45 36.67 -41.56
C ALA A 979 -5.61 37.04 -42.51
N GLN A 980 -6.84 37.02 -42.02
CA GLN A 980 -8.04 37.38 -42.79
C GLN A 980 -8.06 38.86 -43.19
N VAL A 981 -7.72 39.77 -42.28
CA VAL A 981 -7.64 41.22 -42.58
C VAL A 981 -6.55 41.50 -43.62
N GLN A 982 -5.34 40.95 -43.42
CA GLN A 982 -4.24 41.13 -44.36
C GLN A 982 -4.52 40.51 -45.74
N ALA A 983 -5.28 39.40 -45.81
CA ALA A 983 -5.75 38.87 -47.09
C ALA A 983 -6.75 39.81 -47.79
N GLY A 984 -7.65 40.44 -47.04
CA GLY A 984 -8.60 41.45 -47.56
C GLY A 984 -7.91 42.74 -48.04
N GLU A 985 -6.79 43.10 -47.43
CA GLU A 985 -5.93 44.23 -47.83
C GLU A 985 -4.96 43.88 -48.99
N GLY A 986 -4.96 42.63 -49.46
CA GLY A 986 -4.06 42.15 -50.53
C GLY A 986 -2.64 41.78 -50.06
N ALA A 987 -2.33 41.92 -48.77
CA ALA A 987 -1.06 41.56 -48.14
C ALA A 987 -0.94 40.04 -47.91
N LEU A 988 -1.12 39.24 -48.98
CA LEU A 988 -1.21 37.78 -48.94
C LEU A 988 0.04 37.08 -48.38
N SER A 989 1.21 37.72 -48.42
CA SER A 989 2.44 37.22 -47.81
C SER A 989 2.38 37.26 -46.29
N VAL A 990 1.87 38.36 -45.72
CA VAL A 990 1.61 38.51 -44.29
C VAL A 990 0.47 37.57 -43.87
N ALA A 991 -0.60 37.47 -44.68
CA ALA A 991 -1.70 36.54 -44.43
C ALA A 991 -1.22 35.07 -44.33
N SER A 992 -0.42 34.63 -45.30
CA SER A 992 0.15 33.27 -45.31
C SER A 992 1.07 33.01 -44.11
N LEU A 993 1.89 33.99 -43.71
CA LEU A 993 2.74 33.89 -42.52
C LEU A 993 1.92 33.73 -41.23
N ARG A 994 0.87 34.54 -41.03
CA ARG A 994 0.01 34.45 -39.84
C ARG A 994 -0.81 33.17 -39.81
N GLN A 995 -1.28 32.72 -40.98
CA GLN A 995 -1.99 31.44 -41.14
C GLN A 995 -1.09 30.25 -40.76
N ARG A 996 0.18 30.23 -41.18
CA ARG A 996 1.18 29.21 -40.77
C ARG A 996 1.41 29.22 -39.26
N GLN A 997 1.62 30.39 -38.66
CA GLN A 997 1.78 30.54 -37.20
C GLN A 997 0.55 30.03 -36.40
N ALA A 998 -0.66 30.17 -36.94
CA ALA A 998 -1.88 29.61 -36.34
C ALA A 998 -1.93 28.07 -36.44
N ILE A 999 -1.48 27.49 -37.56
CA ILE A 999 -1.42 26.02 -37.76
C ILE A 999 -0.45 25.37 -36.78
N GLU A 1000 0.74 25.95 -36.59
CA GLU A 1000 1.76 25.49 -35.65
C GLU A 1000 1.18 25.32 -34.23
N LEU A 1001 0.48 26.35 -33.73
CA LEU A 1001 -0.12 26.40 -32.40
C LEU A 1001 -1.43 25.60 -32.25
N THR A 1002 -1.98 25.07 -33.35
CA THR A 1002 -3.24 24.31 -33.37
C THR A 1002 -2.98 22.81 -33.17
N PRO A 1003 -3.74 22.07 -32.32
CA PRO A 1003 -3.62 20.62 -32.17
C PRO A 1003 -3.81 19.85 -33.49
N PRO A 1004 -3.11 18.73 -33.74
CA PRO A 1004 -3.12 18.03 -35.03
C PRO A 1004 -4.51 17.75 -35.60
N GLN A 1005 -5.46 17.33 -34.76
CA GLN A 1005 -6.83 16.98 -35.11
C GLN A 1005 -7.61 18.16 -35.73
N LEU A 1006 -7.22 19.40 -35.42
CA LEU A 1006 -7.90 20.64 -35.82
C LEU A 1006 -7.20 21.41 -36.95
N ARG A 1007 -6.03 20.95 -37.42
CA ARG A 1007 -5.22 21.69 -38.41
C ARG A 1007 -5.83 21.73 -39.82
N LYS A 1008 -6.63 20.71 -40.21
CA LYS A 1008 -7.09 20.50 -41.60
C LYS A 1008 -7.71 21.75 -42.27
N PRO A 1009 -8.75 22.41 -41.74
CA PRO A 1009 -9.35 23.58 -42.38
C PRO A 1009 -8.39 24.78 -42.46
N LEU A 1010 -7.46 24.90 -41.50
CA LEU A 1010 -6.46 25.98 -41.52
C LEU A 1010 -5.42 25.79 -42.62
N VAL A 1011 -5.03 24.54 -42.89
CA VAL A 1011 -4.14 24.17 -44.01
C VAL A 1011 -4.84 24.33 -45.37
N GLU A 1012 -6.14 24.06 -45.44
CA GLU A 1012 -6.93 24.30 -46.66
C GLU A 1012 -7.04 25.81 -46.97
N GLN A 1013 -7.30 26.65 -45.95
CA GLN A 1013 -7.30 28.12 -46.11
C GLN A 1013 -5.91 28.67 -46.47
N LEU A 1014 -4.81 28.11 -45.95
CA LEU A 1014 -3.45 28.52 -46.30
C LEU A 1014 -3.17 28.38 -47.81
N LYS A 1015 -3.60 27.27 -48.42
CA LYS A 1015 -3.45 27.03 -49.86
C LYS A 1015 -4.14 28.11 -50.71
N ILE A 1016 -5.22 28.73 -50.21
CA ILE A 1016 -5.92 29.81 -50.92
C ILE A 1016 -5.07 31.10 -50.93
N TYR A 1017 -4.45 31.45 -49.79
CA TYR A 1017 -3.54 32.60 -49.73
C TYR A 1017 -2.27 32.37 -50.56
N GLU A 1018 -1.70 31.17 -50.52
CA GLU A 1018 -0.50 30.81 -51.28
C GLU A 1018 -0.76 30.71 -52.80
N ALA A 1019 -1.92 30.21 -53.23
CA ALA A 1019 -2.34 30.27 -54.64
C ALA A 1019 -2.70 31.68 -55.12
N GLY A 1020 -2.95 32.62 -54.20
CA GLY A 1020 -3.09 34.05 -54.48
C GLY A 1020 -1.75 34.76 -54.64
N LEU A 1021 -0.68 34.28 -54.00
CA LEU A 1021 0.70 34.77 -54.17
C LEU A 1021 1.37 34.34 -55.49
N GLN A 1022 0.76 33.41 -56.22
CA GLN A 1022 1.23 32.88 -57.50
C GLN A 1022 0.55 33.54 -58.72
N LYS A 1023 -0.18 34.65 -58.51
CA LYS A 1023 -0.97 35.38 -59.50
C LYS A 1023 -0.62 36.86 -59.51
#